data_AF-A0A6M1ZXS8-F1
#
_entry.id   AF-A0A6M1ZXS8-F1
#
_cell.length_a   1.000
_cell.length_b   1.000
_cell.length_c   1.000
_cell.angle_alpha   90.00
_cell.angle_beta   90.00
_cell.angle_gamma   90.00
#
_symmetry.space_group_name_H-M   'P 1'
#
loop_
_entity.id
_entity.type
_entity.pdbx_description
1 polymer ?
#
loop_
_entity_poly.entity_id
_entity_poly.type
_entity_poly.pdbx_seq_one_letter_code
_entity_poly.pdbx_strand_id
1 'polypeptide(L)'
;MAGMTSSIGKRPFIQEIKYQLSRVHDCVLRGSNSRLWRVQREEDIMETITHNKIKKLIKKFDQFEEQPGDFEVVDDILARADQCLREGKKYKSKQMTAACHKLEGRKVSLIYRTERDEDLSVPHTQDYLKHELNQKMVDWIYVYPGFNPDSHDRDPERKIIEVCERYPAYANLLLKDEKLLIEFFKWAIRDNNQVAPMVMFASLQELLKRCNISQRTGYNAGEDLRIKTDYDREGHILRSLWLPIEATPQNIAERDKKVTLKDGSERTIEEILELFKNKVHTPGDLEFFPRVGITYWPSYEPWKVMNVASPTFWHEGPQLRILDVEEAQNIYGKTVPGLKIIEPMVPLDSLIEHEEDGTYWMEHDRFLFNEVEPIEWHGSLVKVRMRERIPVDGKNFIQVVRATKEKDMSFLRTHSFGDILIPLESGRYYLFNMGKYPKFYPETTYRLLSSFVKVVLAVLQIVDDNVFFNHRNHTRECIGLKPEEGRVLLEIVRFLLILARDDKLGFEFQTEGCAKMLQVDIVKTLIYITTTFEEISDEEIKKKITELLYTPEMDQYDLDHVPNFFRTTLDKVNPEGALGIVFTLIKKCFYWMQPYLVSLTYLIIGVWRGMTFQIGGRAVKLSHMRSSCWHDGSSYKHSLYHPGYMHQQQEDKGITLLRRKLDLIKLPFYKD
;
A
#
# COMPACT_ATOMS: atom_id res chain seq x y z
N MET A 1 -47.51 36.16 -11.05
CA MET A 1 -48.17 35.37 -12.10
C MET A 1 -47.13 34.36 -12.59
N ALA A 2 -47.16 33.15 -12.03
CA ALA A 2 -47.71 31.92 -12.64
C ALA A 2 -46.75 31.36 -13.72
N GLY A 3 -46.08 30.22 -13.52
CA GLY A 3 -46.77 28.94 -13.47
C GLY A 3 -46.10 27.90 -12.56
N MET A 4 -46.94 27.40 -11.67
CA MET A 4 -46.82 26.14 -10.97
C MET A 4 -46.98 25.00 -11.96
N THR A 5 -46.06 24.04 -11.99
CA THR A 5 -46.42 22.64 -12.25
C THR A 5 -45.82 21.80 -11.15
N SER A 6 -46.66 21.56 -10.17
CA SER A 6 -46.47 20.72 -9.01
C SER A 6 -46.21 19.27 -9.41
N SER A 7 -44.99 18.77 -9.21
CA SER A 7 -44.71 17.34 -9.08
C SER A 7 -45.11 16.87 -7.68
N ILE A 8 -46.42 16.86 -7.40
CA ILE A 8 -46.96 16.20 -6.20
C ILE A 8 -46.55 14.73 -6.26
N GLY A 9 -45.82 14.32 -5.23
CA GLY A 9 -45.20 13.02 -5.10
C GLY A 9 -46.20 11.87 -5.28
N LYS A 10 -45.92 11.00 -6.26
CA LYS A 10 -46.51 9.66 -6.35
C LYS A 10 -45.85 8.67 -5.35
N ARG A 11 -44.72 9.03 -4.72
CA ARG A 11 -44.03 8.16 -3.74
C ARG A 11 -44.77 7.98 -2.40
N PRO A 12 -45.34 9.03 -1.76
CA PRO A 12 -46.10 8.87 -0.52
C PRO A 12 -47.38 8.06 -0.75
N PHE A 13 -48.08 8.28 -1.86
CA PHE A 13 -49.31 7.57 -2.19
C PHE A 13 -49.09 6.08 -2.46
N ILE A 14 -48.00 5.71 -3.16
CA ILE A 14 -47.63 4.31 -3.37
C ILE A 14 -47.18 3.66 -2.05
N GLN A 15 -46.50 4.38 -1.15
CA GLN A 15 -46.16 3.88 0.19
C GLN A 15 -47.39 3.68 1.06
N GLU A 16 -48.36 4.60 1.00
CA GLU A 16 -49.63 4.50 1.71
C GLU A 16 -50.47 3.32 1.17
N ILE A 17 -50.57 3.15 -0.15
CA ILE A 17 -51.25 1.99 -0.74
C ILE A 17 -50.56 0.68 -0.35
N LYS A 18 -49.22 0.62 -0.35
CA LYS A 18 -48.48 -0.57 0.11
C LYS A 18 -48.73 -0.86 1.59
N TYR A 19 -48.79 0.17 2.42
CA TYR A 19 -49.08 0.06 3.84
C TYR A 19 -50.52 -0.42 4.10
N GLN A 20 -51.50 0.15 3.40
CA GLN A 20 -52.91 -0.25 3.52
C GLN A 20 -53.15 -1.65 2.94
N LEU A 21 -52.53 -2.01 1.81
CA LEU A 21 -52.59 -3.37 1.26
C LEU A 21 -51.90 -4.38 2.18
N SER A 22 -50.80 -4.01 2.84
CA SER A 22 -50.17 -4.82 3.90
C SER A 22 -51.12 -5.06 5.06
N ARG A 23 -51.85 -4.03 5.52
CA ARG A 23 -52.85 -4.16 6.59
C ARG A 23 -54.05 -5.02 6.20
N VAL A 24 -54.55 -4.87 4.97
CA VAL A 24 -55.67 -5.68 4.47
C VAL A 24 -55.24 -7.13 4.27
N HIS A 25 -54.05 -7.38 3.72
CA HIS A 25 -53.47 -8.72 3.61
C HIS A 25 -53.27 -9.37 4.99
N ASP A 26 -52.77 -8.61 5.97
CA ASP A 26 -52.65 -9.03 7.37
C ASP A 26 -54.01 -9.34 8.00
N CYS A 27 -55.04 -8.54 7.76
CA CYS A 27 -56.38 -8.78 8.28
C CYS A 27 -57.04 -10.01 7.65
N VAL A 28 -56.83 -10.25 6.35
CA VAL A 28 -57.37 -11.42 5.62
C VAL A 28 -56.65 -12.70 6.05
N LEU A 29 -55.33 -12.68 6.27
CA LEU A 29 -54.58 -13.83 6.78
C LEU A 29 -54.87 -14.15 8.26
N ARG A 30 -55.21 -13.13 9.08
CA ARG A 30 -55.62 -13.31 10.48
C ARG A 30 -56.97 -14.03 10.63
N GLY A 31 -57.82 -14.03 9.60
CA GLY A 31 -59.11 -14.74 9.64
C GLY A 31 -58.98 -16.27 9.54
N SER A 32 -57.95 -16.76 8.83
CA SER A 32 -57.85 -18.19 8.46
C SER A 32 -56.58 -18.88 8.99
N ASN A 33 -55.56 -18.12 9.43
CA ASN A 33 -54.27 -18.65 9.91
C ASN A 33 -53.77 -17.95 11.20
N SER A 34 -54.68 -17.49 12.07
CA SER A 34 -54.36 -16.72 13.28
C SER A 34 -53.36 -17.40 14.24
N ARG A 35 -53.33 -18.74 14.26
CA ARG A 35 -52.41 -19.52 15.11
C ARG A 35 -50.98 -19.53 14.58
N LEU A 36 -50.78 -19.77 13.29
CA LEU A 36 -49.44 -19.79 12.66
C LEU A 36 -48.77 -18.42 12.73
N TRP A 37 -49.54 -17.35 12.51
CA TRP A 37 -49.04 -15.98 12.64
C TRP A 37 -48.63 -15.60 14.06
N ARG A 38 -49.36 -16.10 15.08
CA ARG A 38 -48.98 -15.88 16.48
C ARG A 38 -47.67 -16.60 16.81
N VAL A 39 -47.54 -17.87 16.39
CA VAL A 39 -46.32 -18.66 16.61
C VAL A 39 -45.11 -18.02 15.93
N GLN A 40 -45.21 -17.63 14.66
CA GLN A 40 -44.11 -16.96 13.96
C GLN A 40 -43.71 -15.66 14.64
N ARG A 41 -44.68 -14.85 15.07
CA ARG A 41 -44.41 -13.58 15.76
C ARG A 41 -43.76 -13.82 17.13
N GLU A 42 -44.17 -14.86 17.86
CA GLU A 42 -43.54 -15.26 19.12
C GLU A 42 -42.10 -15.72 18.88
N GLU A 43 -41.84 -16.52 17.84
CA GLU A 43 -40.49 -16.93 17.43
C GLU A 43 -39.61 -15.73 17.08
N ASP A 44 -40.11 -14.78 16.28
CA ASP A 44 -39.38 -13.56 15.91
C ASP A 44 -39.05 -12.68 17.13
N ILE A 45 -39.99 -12.57 18.08
CA ILE A 45 -39.78 -11.85 19.34
C ILE A 45 -38.70 -12.55 20.19
N MET A 46 -38.78 -13.87 20.30
CA MET A 46 -37.82 -14.66 21.08
C MET A 46 -36.43 -14.67 20.45
N GLU A 47 -36.35 -14.70 19.12
CA GLU A 47 -35.10 -14.51 18.38
C GLU A 47 -34.49 -13.14 18.69
N THR A 48 -35.30 -12.08 18.63
CA THR A 48 -34.85 -10.70 18.92
C THR A 48 -34.35 -10.55 20.36
N ILE A 49 -35.06 -11.14 21.33
CA ILE A 49 -34.64 -11.15 22.74
C ILE A 49 -33.30 -11.88 22.89
N THR A 50 -33.17 -13.05 22.28
CA THR A 50 -31.94 -13.88 22.33
C THR A 50 -30.76 -13.14 21.70
N HIS A 51 -30.97 -12.51 20.55
CA HIS A 51 -29.95 -11.73 19.84
C HIS A 51 -29.48 -10.55 20.70
N ASN A 52 -30.39 -9.86 21.38
CA ASN A 52 -30.05 -8.78 22.30
C ASN A 52 -29.29 -9.27 23.54
N LYS A 53 -29.63 -10.45 24.08
CA LYS A 53 -28.85 -11.09 25.17
C LYS A 53 -27.42 -11.38 24.71
N ILE A 54 -27.26 -12.00 23.54
CA ILE A 54 -25.95 -12.29 22.93
C ILE A 54 -25.13 -11.00 22.75
N LYS A 55 -25.72 -9.94 22.18
CA LYS A 55 -25.04 -8.65 22.01
C LYS A 55 -24.56 -8.04 23.33
N LYS A 56 -25.40 -8.08 24.37
CA LYS A 56 -25.03 -7.60 25.71
C LYS A 56 -23.88 -8.42 26.29
N LEU A 57 -23.89 -9.75 26.07
CA LEU A 57 -22.84 -10.62 26.57
C LEU A 57 -21.52 -10.43 25.81
N ILE A 58 -21.54 -10.27 24.49
CA ILE A 58 -20.35 -9.91 23.70
C ILE A 58 -19.71 -8.63 24.24
N LYS A 59 -20.52 -7.60 24.55
CA LYS A 59 -20.01 -6.37 25.15
C LYS A 59 -19.34 -6.61 26.51
N LYS A 60 -19.87 -7.54 27.34
CA LYS A 60 -19.21 -7.92 28.60
C LYS A 60 -17.87 -8.62 28.37
N PHE A 61 -17.76 -9.49 27.37
CA PHE A 61 -16.48 -10.08 26.97
C PHE A 61 -15.48 -9.01 26.54
N ASP A 62 -15.90 -8.08 25.69
CA ASP A 62 -15.06 -6.96 25.24
C ASP A 62 -14.59 -6.11 26.44
N GLN A 63 -15.47 -5.79 27.39
CA GLN A 63 -15.14 -5.08 28.63
C GLN A 63 -14.14 -5.85 29.51
N PHE A 64 -14.26 -7.18 29.58
CA PHE A 64 -13.31 -8.01 30.31
C PHE A 64 -11.94 -8.06 29.60
N GLU A 65 -11.88 -7.87 28.27
CA GLU A 65 -10.59 -7.68 27.59
C GLU A 65 -9.92 -6.35 27.95
N GLU A 66 -10.70 -5.28 28.11
CA GLU A 66 -10.23 -3.94 28.50
C GLU A 66 -9.78 -3.89 29.97
N GLN A 67 -10.56 -4.54 30.85
CA GLN A 67 -10.32 -4.58 32.29
C GLN A 67 -10.55 -6.01 32.78
N PRO A 68 -9.48 -6.81 32.94
CA PRO A 68 -9.65 -8.15 33.49
C PRO A 68 -10.23 -8.03 34.90
N GLY A 69 -11.46 -8.53 35.05
CA GLY A 69 -12.20 -8.52 36.30
C GLY A 69 -11.85 -9.70 37.20
N ASP A 70 -12.60 -9.83 38.29
CA ASP A 70 -12.56 -10.96 39.21
C ASP A 70 -12.82 -12.30 38.48
N PHE A 71 -12.05 -13.34 38.82
CA PHE A 71 -12.17 -14.68 38.25
C PHE A 71 -13.51 -15.35 38.54
N GLU A 72 -14.18 -15.04 39.67
CA GLU A 72 -15.53 -15.54 39.93
C GLU A 72 -16.53 -15.09 38.85
N VAL A 73 -16.27 -13.93 38.23
CA VAL A 73 -17.10 -13.39 37.15
C VAL A 73 -16.87 -14.15 35.83
N VAL A 74 -15.69 -14.78 35.64
CA VAL A 74 -15.36 -15.53 34.42
C VAL A 74 -16.28 -16.74 34.28
N ASP A 75 -16.47 -17.52 35.34
CA ASP A 75 -17.30 -18.72 35.34
C ASP A 75 -18.78 -18.40 35.02
N ASP A 76 -19.33 -17.35 35.63
CA ASP A 76 -20.68 -16.87 35.33
C ASP A 76 -20.82 -16.41 33.88
N ILE A 77 -19.83 -15.67 33.34
CA ILE A 77 -19.84 -15.20 31.95
C ILE A 77 -19.80 -16.38 30.98
N LEU A 78 -18.94 -17.37 31.21
CA LEU A 78 -18.82 -18.57 30.37
C LEU A 78 -20.10 -19.41 30.41
N ALA A 79 -20.69 -19.64 31.59
CA ALA A 79 -21.95 -20.37 31.72
C ALA A 79 -23.11 -19.66 30.99
N ARG A 80 -23.19 -18.32 31.11
CA ARG A 80 -24.17 -17.51 30.37
C ARG A 80 -23.95 -17.57 28.86
N ALA A 81 -22.69 -17.62 28.41
CA ALA A 81 -22.37 -17.76 27.00
C ALA A 81 -22.88 -19.08 26.45
N ASP A 82 -22.67 -20.18 27.17
CA ASP A 82 -23.17 -21.50 26.78
C ASP A 82 -24.69 -21.57 26.72
N GLN A 83 -25.37 -20.97 27.69
CA GLN A 83 -26.83 -20.84 27.64
C GLN A 83 -27.28 -20.05 26.40
N CYS A 84 -26.69 -18.88 26.15
CA CYS A 84 -27.05 -18.03 25.02
C CYS A 84 -26.76 -18.71 23.68
N LEU A 85 -25.65 -19.46 23.56
CA LEU A 85 -25.32 -20.23 22.36
C LEU A 85 -26.31 -21.36 22.11
N ARG A 86 -26.72 -22.11 23.16
CA ARG A 86 -27.77 -23.14 23.05
C ARG A 86 -29.12 -22.56 22.65
N GLU A 87 -29.51 -21.41 23.21
CA GLU A 87 -30.75 -20.71 22.84
C GLU A 87 -30.66 -20.17 21.40
N GLY A 88 -29.56 -19.53 21.03
CA GLY A 88 -29.34 -18.89 19.73
C GLY A 88 -29.27 -19.89 18.58
N LYS A 89 -28.65 -21.05 18.77
CA LYS A 89 -28.54 -22.12 17.74
C LYS A 89 -29.88 -22.73 17.32
N LYS A 90 -30.99 -22.43 18.04
CA LYS A 90 -32.35 -22.81 17.63
C LYS A 90 -32.86 -22.00 16.44
N TYR A 91 -32.33 -20.79 16.23
CA TYR A 91 -32.74 -19.91 15.14
C TYR A 91 -31.73 -19.98 13.99
N LYS A 92 -32.23 -20.03 12.75
CA LYS A 92 -31.41 -20.18 11.53
C LYS A 92 -31.18 -18.87 10.79
N SER A 93 -31.56 -17.74 11.36
CA SER A 93 -31.38 -16.45 10.69
C SER A 93 -29.89 -16.13 10.54
N LYS A 94 -29.53 -15.50 9.41
CA LYS A 94 -28.15 -15.10 9.13
C LYS A 94 -27.58 -14.18 10.23
N GLN A 95 -28.42 -13.32 10.82
CA GLN A 95 -28.03 -12.42 11.90
C GLN A 95 -27.74 -13.18 13.19
N MET A 96 -28.61 -14.12 13.57
CA MET A 96 -28.40 -14.95 14.75
C MET A 96 -27.16 -15.82 14.61
N THR A 97 -26.98 -16.50 13.46
CA THR A 97 -25.78 -17.33 13.21
C THR A 97 -24.50 -16.52 13.37
N ALA A 98 -24.44 -15.31 12.78
CA ALA A 98 -23.29 -14.43 12.92
C ALA A 98 -23.07 -13.97 14.38
N ALA A 99 -24.14 -13.70 15.13
CA ALA A 99 -24.05 -13.32 16.54
C ALA A 99 -23.55 -14.50 17.41
N CYS A 100 -24.06 -15.71 17.17
CA CYS A 100 -23.61 -16.93 17.81
C CYS A 100 -22.12 -17.20 17.53
N HIS A 101 -21.68 -17.12 16.27
CA HIS A 101 -20.26 -17.31 15.95
C HIS A 101 -19.37 -16.27 16.62
N LYS A 102 -19.77 -14.99 16.64
CA LYS A 102 -19.01 -13.95 17.34
C LYS A 102 -18.92 -14.21 18.84
N LEU A 103 -20.01 -14.66 19.47
CA LEU A 103 -20.01 -15.03 20.88
C LEU A 103 -19.15 -16.27 21.15
N GLU A 104 -19.21 -17.29 20.30
CA GLU A 104 -18.40 -18.50 20.40
C GLU A 104 -16.90 -18.17 20.28
N GLY A 105 -16.53 -17.27 19.35
CA GLY A 105 -15.18 -16.73 19.25
C GLY A 105 -14.72 -16.03 20.53
N ARG A 106 -15.53 -15.12 21.10
CA ARG A 106 -15.21 -14.43 22.36
C ARG A 106 -15.10 -15.37 23.55
N LYS A 107 -15.95 -16.39 23.62
CA LYS A 107 -15.86 -17.45 24.63
C LYS A 107 -14.50 -18.15 24.55
N VAL A 108 -14.11 -18.61 23.36
CA VAL A 108 -12.83 -19.28 23.13
C VAL A 108 -11.64 -18.36 23.44
N SER A 109 -11.72 -17.08 23.07
CA SER A 109 -10.70 -16.07 23.42
C SER A 109 -10.49 -15.94 24.93
N LEU A 110 -11.58 -15.84 25.70
CA LEU A 110 -11.51 -15.73 27.16
C LEU A 110 -10.87 -16.98 27.77
N ILE A 111 -11.28 -18.17 27.33
CA ILE A 111 -10.76 -19.44 27.84
C ILE A 111 -9.25 -19.55 27.60
N TYR A 112 -8.79 -19.28 26.37
CA TYR A 112 -7.37 -19.28 26.09
C TYR A 112 -6.63 -18.26 26.93
N ARG A 113 -7.19 -17.05 27.09
CA ARG A 113 -6.56 -15.97 27.86
C ARG A 113 -6.36 -16.35 29.33
N THR A 114 -7.30 -17.08 29.93
CA THR A 114 -7.25 -17.52 31.33
C THR A 114 -6.58 -18.89 31.55
N GLU A 115 -5.95 -19.48 30.52
CA GLU A 115 -5.33 -20.83 30.57
C GLU A 115 -6.28 -21.94 31.08
N ARG A 116 -7.55 -21.89 30.66
CA ARG A 116 -8.55 -22.93 30.97
C ARG A 116 -8.82 -23.81 29.75
N ASP A 117 -7.80 -24.06 28.93
CA ASP A 117 -7.92 -24.75 27.64
C ASP A 117 -8.38 -26.20 27.76
N GLU A 118 -8.25 -26.80 28.94
CA GLU A 118 -8.89 -28.07 29.33
C GLU A 118 -10.43 -28.08 29.18
N ASP A 119 -11.07 -26.91 29.24
CA ASP A 119 -12.51 -26.76 29.03
C ASP A 119 -12.93 -26.82 27.55
N LEU A 120 -11.96 -26.89 26.63
CA LEU A 120 -12.21 -26.85 25.19
C LEU A 120 -12.19 -28.26 24.59
N SER A 121 -13.36 -28.77 24.24
CA SER A 121 -13.45 -29.97 23.40
C SER A 121 -13.02 -29.66 21.95
N VAL A 122 -11.97 -30.32 21.46
CA VAL A 122 -11.55 -30.23 20.06
C VAL A 122 -12.03 -31.48 19.32
N PRO A 123 -12.98 -31.37 18.37
CA PRO A 123 -13.56 -32.54 17.70
C PRO A 123 -12.64 -33.18 16.66
N HIS A 124 -11.54 -32.52 16.30
CA HIS A 124 -10.63 -32.94 15.24
C HIS A 124 -9.19 -33.04 15.75
N THR A 125 -8.41 -33.95 15.14
CA THR A 125 -6.97 -34.06 15.42
C THR A 125 -6.22 -32.83 14.89
N GLN A 126 -5.06 -32.53 15.48
CA GLN A 126 -4.22 -31.42 15.02
C GLN A 126 -3.80 -31.58 13.55
N ASP A 127 -3.50 -32.80 13.11
CA ASP A 127 -3.11 -33.08 11.71
C ASP A 127 -4.25 -32.80 10.74
N TYR A 128 -5.50 -33.16 11.10
CA TYR A 128 -6.66 -32.82 10.28
C TYR A 128 -6.84 -31.31 10.17
N LEU A 129 -6.75 -30.58 11.30
CA LEU A 129 -6.87 -29.12 11.32
C LEU A 129 -5.79 -28.46 10.46
N LYS A 130 -4.52 -28.92 10.57
CA LYS A 130 -3.39 -28.44 9.76
C LYS A 130 -3.67 -28.66 8.27
N HIS A 131 -4.09 -29.87 7.88
CA HIS A 131 -4.37 -30.20 6.49
C HIS A 131 -5.47 -29.31 5.89
N GLU A 132 -6.62 -29.23 6.55
CA GLU A 132 -7.77 -28.46 6.07
C GLU A 132 -7.50 -26.95 6.01
N LEU A 133 -6.86 -26.39 7.04
CA LEU A 133 -6.52 -24.97 7.07
C LEU A 133 -5.44 -24.62 6.04
N ASN A 134 -4.44 -25.49 5.83
CA ASN A 134 -3.46 -25.31 4.77
C ASN A 134 -4.11 -25.33 3.39
N GLN A 135 -5.03 -26.25 3.11
CA GLN A 135 -5.74 -26.29 1.83
C GLN A 135 -6.53 -24.99 1.61
N LYS A 136 -7.30 -24.54 2.60
CA LYS A 136 -8.06 -23.28 2.51
C LYS A 136 -7.15 -22.06 2.37
N MET A 137 -5.97 -22.07 3.00
CA MET A 137 -4.98 -21.02 2.85
C MET A 137 -4.43 -20.97 1.43
N VAL A 138 -4.08 -22.11 0.85
CA VAL A 138 -3.61 -22.20 -0.55
C VAL A 138 -4.67 -21.68 -1.51
N ASP A 139 -5.92 -22.12 -1.35
CA ASP A 139 -7.06 -21.64 -2.14
C ASP A 139 -7.24 -20.12 -2.00
N TRP A 140 -7.13 -19.60 -0.76
CA TRP A 140 -7.24 -18.18 -0.49
C TRP A 140 -6.10 -17.38 -1.11
N ILE A 141 -4.84 -17.84 -0.99
CA ILE A 141 -3.67 -17.21 -1.61
C ILE A 141 -3.84 -17.12 -3.12
N TYR A 142 -4.35 -18.18 -3.76
CA TYR A 142 -4.56 -18.22 -5.20
C TYR A 142 -5.61 -17.20 -5.67
N VAL A 143 -6.66 -16.98 -4.88
CA VAL A 143 -7.77 -16.08 -5.22
C VAL A 143 -7.54 -14.64 -4.75
N TYR A 144 -6.70 -14.41 -3.75
CA TYR A 144 -6.54 -13.10 -3.12
C TYR A 144 -5.59 -12.17 -3.92
N PRO A 145 -6.12 -11.16 -4.65
CA PRO A 145 -5.27 -10.19 -5.31
C PRO A 145 -4.55 -9.38 -4.24
N GLY A 146 -3.22 -9.40 -4.21
CA GLY A 146 -2.44 -8.72 -3.18
C GLY A 146 -1.38 -9.59 -2.53
N PHE A 147 -1.60 -10.90 -2.49
CA PHE A 147 -0.67 -11.80 -1.81
C PHE A 147 0.45 -12.21 -2.77
N ASN A 148 1.67 -11.76 -2.48
CA ASN A 148 2.87 -12.24 -3.13
C ASN A 148 3.46 -13.39 -2.28
N PRO A 149 3.37 -14.66 -2.71
CA PRO A 149 3.94 -15.79 -1.97
C PRO A 149 5.46 -15.72 -1.88
N ASP A 150 6.12 -14.98 -2.78
CA ASP A 150 7.58 -14.82 -2.82
C ASP A 150 8.08 -13.73 -1.86
N SER A 151 7.21 -13.09 -1.05
CA SER A 151 7.67 -12.18 0.00
C SER A 151 8.34 -13.00 1.11
N HIS A 152 9.67 -13.10 1.06
CA HIS A 152 10.51 -13.94 1.94
C HIS A 152 10.30 -13.77 3.45
N ASP A 153 9.70 -12.67 3.91
CA ASP A 153 9.43 -12.41 5.34
C ASP A 153 8.17 -13.11 5.87
N ARG A 154 7.43 -13.84 5.04
CA ARG A 154 6.18 -14.51 5.43
C ARG A 154 6.35 -16.01 5.42
N ASP A 155 5.99 -16.64 6.54
CA ASP A 155 5.88 -18.09 6.68
C ASP A 155 4.42 -18.46 7.01
N PRO A 156 3.54 -18.51 6.00
CA PRO A 156 2.11 -18.78 6.21
C PRO A 156 1.88 -20.14 6.87
N GLU A 157 2.66 -21.16 6.49
CA GLU A 157 2.54 -22.51 7.02
C GLU A 157 2.85 -22.54 8.52
N ARG A 158 3.91 -21.85 8.96
CA ARG A 158 4.19 -21.70 10.39
C ARG A 158 3.04 -21.07 11.16
N LYS A 159 2.31 -20.10 10.59
CA LYS A 159 1.12 -19.50 11.23
C LYS A 159 -0.04 -20.50 11.34
N ILE A 160 -0.19 -21.38 10.35
CA ILE A 160 -1.18 -22.47 10.39
C ILE A 160 -0.81 -23.52 11.43
N ILE A 161 0.46 -23.93 11.47
CA ILE A 161 0.99 -24.85 12.48
C ILE A 161 0.79 -24.25 13.87
N GLU A 162 1.16 -22.97 14.06
CA GLU A 162 1.00 -22.27 15.34
C GLU A 162 -0.45 -22.28 15.81
N VAL A 163 -1.43 -21.97 14.95
CA VAL A 163 -2.84 -21.95 15.36
C VAL A 163 -3.38 -23.36 15.64
N CYS A 164 -2.96 -24.38 14.89
CA CYS A 164 -3.41 -25.75 15.11
C CYS A 164 -2.81 -26.39 16.37
N GLU A 165 -1.53 -26.12 16.66
CA GLU A 165 -0.83 -26.73 17.79
C GLU A 165 -1.16 -26.03 19.11
N ARG A 166 -1.20 -24.69 19.11
CA ARG A 166 -1.39 -23.89 20.33
C ARG A 166 -2.85 -23.53 20.60
N TYR A 167 -3.67 -23.43 19.55
CA TYR A 167 -5.06 -22.97 19.64
C TYR A 167 -6.05 -23.88 18.89
N PRO A 168 -6.04 -25.20 19.11
CA PRO A 168 -6.80 -26.16 18.31
C PRO A 168 -8.32 -25.92 18.30
N ALA A 169 -8.90 -25.43 19.41
CA ALA A 169 -10.32 -25.09 19.45
C ALA A 169 -10.64 -23.86 18.58
N TYR A 170 -9.72 -22.88 18.56
CA TYR A 170 -9.84 -21.73 17.67
C TYR A 170 -9.65 -22.14 16.21
N ALA A 171 -8.68 -22.99 15.89
CA ALA A 171 -8.50 -23.56 14.56
C ALA A 171 -9.76 -24.28 14.06
N ASN A 172 -10.44 -25.04 14.93
CA ASN A 172 -11.74 -25.63 14.63
C ASN A 172 -12.84 -24.59 14.38
N LEU A 173 -12.84 -23.46 15.10
CA LEU A 173 -13.75 -22.35 14.80
C LEU A 173 -13.49 -21.73 13.43
N LEU A 174 -12.22 -21.61 13.02
CA LEU A 174 -11.86 -21.12 11.69
C LEU A 174 -12.47 -22.00 10.58
N LEU A 175 -12.54 -23.33 10.77
CA LEU A 175 -13.18 -24.22 9.80
C LEU A 175 -14.71 -24.08 9.74
N LYS A 176 -15.35 -23.60 10.81
CA LYS A 176 -16.81 -23.42 10.90
C LYS A 176 -17.29 -22.05 10.45
N ASP A 177 -16.46 -21.02 10.58
CA ASP A 177 -16.79 -19.64 10.21
C ASP A 177 -15.83 -19.11 9.14
N GLU A 178 -16.29 -19.14 7.88
CA GLU A 178 -15.55 -18.62 6.73
C GLU A 178 -15.14 -17.15 6.88
N LYS A 179 -15.98 -16.32 7.52
CA LYS A 179 -15.64 -14.91 7.75
C LYS A 179 -14.48 -14.80 8.74
N LEU A 180 -14.50 -15.57 9.82
CA LEU A 180 -13.41 -15.59 10.79
C LEU A 180 -12.11 -16.12 10.18
N LEU A 181 -12.20 -17.16 9.33
CA LEU A 181 -11.07 -17.70 8.56
C LEU A 181 -10.41 -16.64 7.68
N ILE A 182 -11.20 -15.90 6.90
CA ILE A 182 -10.68 -14.82 6.03
C ILE A 182 -10.01 -13.74 6.87
N GLU A 183 -10.57 -13.41 8.04
CA GLU A 183 -9.97 -12.46 8.97
C GLU A 183 -8.65 -12.97 9.57
N PHE A 184 -8.57 -14.27 9.86
CA PHE A 184 -7.32 -14.90 10.29
C PHE A 184 -6.25 -14.85 9.20
N PHE A 185 -6.58 -15.19 7.96
CA PHE A 185 -5.65 -15.08 6.84
C PHE A 185 -5.17 -13.64 6.61
N LYS A 186 -6.06 -12.64 6.73
CA LYS A 186 -5.64 -11.24 6.64
C LYS A 186 -4.71 -10.84 7.78
N TRP A 187 -5.00 -11.26 9.01
CA TRP A 187 -4.22 -10.86 10.19
C TRP A 187 -2.86 -11.56 10.27
N ALA A 188 -2.87 -12.89 10.31
CA ALA A 188 -1.69 -13.70 10.61
C ALA A 188 -0.82 -13.94 9.38
N ILE A 189 -1.43 -14.05 8.19
CA ILE A 189 -0.72 -14.43 6.96
C ILE A 189 -0.38 -13.20 6.13
N ARG A 190 -1.38 -12.42 5.70
CA ARG A 190 -1.18 -11.23 4.88
C ARG A 190 -0.45 -10.13 5.63
N ASP A 191 -0.95 -9.79 6.80
CA ASP A 191 -0.37 -8.74 7.64
C ASP A 191 0.75 -9.31 8.53
N ASN A 192 1.10 -10.60 8.47
CA ASN A 192 2.20 -11.22 9.23
C ASN A 192 2.19 -10.96 10.76
N ASN A 193 1.02 -10.70 11.36
CA ASN A 193 0.94 -10.51 12.81
C ASN A 193 1.08 -11.85 13.56
N GLN A 194 1.32 -11.77 14.86
CA GLN A 194 1.29 -12.95 15.73
C GLN A 194 -0.14 -13.53 15.82
N VAL A 195 -0.24 -14.86 15.93
CA VAL A 195 -1.54 -15.56 16.05
C VAL A 195 -2.18 -15.27 17.41
N ALA A 196 -1.38 -15.27 18.48
CA ALA A 196 -1.87 -15.17 19.86
C ALA A 196 -2.73 -13.93 20.14
N PRO A 197 -2.37 -12.68 19.71
CA PRO A 197 -3.22 -11.52 19.91
C PRO A 197 -4.61 -11.65 19.29
N MET A 198 -4.72 -12.26 18.11
CA MET A 198 -6.02 -12.48 17.47
C MET A 198 -6.88 -13.50 18.22
N VAL A 199 -6.24 -14.55 18.76
CA VAL A 199 -6.94 -15.60 19.50
C VAL A 199 -7.40 -15.09 20.86
N MET A 200 -6.51 -14.43 21.64
CA MET A 200 -6.77 -14.07 23.04
C MET A 200 -7.42 -12.70 23.24
N PHE A 201 -7.29 -11.78 22.28
CA PHE A 201 -7.76 -10.40 22.38
C PHE A 201 -8.55 -10.00 21.13
N ALA A 202 -9.59 -10.76 20.83
CA ALA A 202 -10.31 -10.65 19.58
C ALA A 202 -11.04 -9.29 19.43
N SER A 203 -11.38 -8.59 20.52
CA SER A 203 -11.94 -7.24 20.46
C SER A 203 -10.88 -6.18 20.15
N LEU A 204 -9.71 -6.27 20.80
CA LEU A 204 -8.58 -5.37 20.53
C LEU A 204 -8.02 -5.59 19.13
N GLN A 205 -8.02 -6.83 18.63
CA GLN A 205 -7.67 -7.14 17.24
C GLN A 205 -8.59 -6.41 16.25
N GLU A 206 -9.91 -6.44 16.46
CA GLU A 206 -10.88 -5.71 15.65
C GLU A 206 -10.60 -4.19 15.69
N LEU A 207 -10.24 -3.66 16.86
CA LEU A 207 -9.87 -2.25 17.06
C LEU A 207 -8.60 -1.88 16.29
N LEU A 208 -7.50 -2.62 16.46
CA LEU A 208 -6.22 -2.39 15.78
C LEU A 208 -6.37 -2.42 14.25
N LYS A 209 -7.18 -3.35 13.74
CA LYS A 209 -7.48 -3.42 12.31
C LYS A 209 -8.29 -2.22 11.83
N ARG A 210 -9.32 -1.82 12.58
CA ARG A 210 -10.14 -0.62 12.27
C ARG A 210 -9.33 0.67 12.31
N CYS A 211 -8.28 0.71 13.11
CA CYS A 211 -7.37 1.84 13.22
C CYS A 211 -6.18 1.73 12.24
N ASN A 212 -6.16 0.77 11.30
CA ASN A 212 -5.04 0.59 10.36
C ASN A 212 -3.66 0.38 11.02
N ILE A 213 -3.63 -0.17 12.24
CA ILE A 213 -2.40 -0.47 12.97
C ILE A 213 -1.92 -1.90 12.70
N SER A 214 -2.84 -2.84 12.42
CA SER A 214 -2.48 -4.25 12.16
C SER A 214 -1.43 -4.43 11.06
N GLN A 215 -1.50 -3.61 10.02
CA GLN A 215 -0.58 -3.61 8.89
C GLN A 215 0.82 -3.10 9.28
N ARG A 216 0.88 -2.17 10.23
CA ARG A 216 2.11 -1.56 10.76
C ARG A 216 2.81 -2.49 11.74
N THR A 217 2.08 -3.05 12.72
CA THR A 217 2.62 -4.05 13.65
C THR A 217 3.09 -5.30 12.91
N GLY A 218 2.37 -5.65 11.84
CA GLY A 218 2.70 -6.72 10.92
C GLY A 218 4.03 -6.59 10.18
N TYR A 219 4.52 -5.36 10.00
CA TYR A 219 5.72 -5.09 9.23
C TYR A 219 6.97 -5.75 9.82
N ASN A 220 7.06 -5.85 11.15
CA ASN A 220 8.12 -6.56 11.86
C ASN A 220 7.60 -7.89 12.46
N ALA A 221 6.89 -8.68 11.66
CA ALA A 221 6.33 -9.98 12.04
C ALA A 221 5.45 -9.98 13.31
N GLY A 222 4.88 -8.82 13.67
CA GLY A 222 4.09 -8.64 14.88
C GLY A 222 4.90 -8.62 16.18
N GLU A 223 6.23 -8.53 16.16
CA GLU A 223 7.08 -8.54 17.37
C GLU A 223 6.82 -7.36 18.34
N ASP A 224 6.30 -6.26 17.80
CA ASP A 224 5.94 -5.07 18.57
C ASP A 224 4.63 -5.26 19.35
N LEU A 225 3.79 -6.22 18.96
CA LEU A 225 2.54 -6.51 19.65
C LEU A 225 2.74 -7.71 20.59
N ARG A 226 2.87 -7.45 21.89
CA ARG A 226 3.28 -8.46 22.88
C ARG A 226 2.16 -8.77 23.86
N ILE A 227 2.04 -10.04 24.22
CA ILE A 227 1.19 -10.46 25.33
C ILE A 227 2.06 -10.52 26.58
N LYS A 228 1.69 -9.77 27.61
CA LYS A 228 2.32 -9.86 28.93
C LYS A 228 1.43 -10.69 29.83
N THR A 229 2.03 -11.64 30.52
CA THR A 229 1.37 -12.45 31.55
C THR A 229 1.80 -11.94 32.91
N ASP A 230 0.83 -11.47 33.68
CA ASP A 230 0.95 -11.09 35.09
C ASP A 230 0.07 -12.03 35.94
N TYR A 231 0.19 -11.93 37.26
CA TYR A 231 -0.62 -12.70 38.21
C TYR A 231 -1.30 -11.75 39.20
N ASP A 232 -2.56 -12.00 39.50
CA ASP A 232 -3.26 -11.28 40.57
C ASP A 232 -2.83 -11.75 41.97
N ARG A 233 -3.43 -11.19 43.02
CA ARG A 233 -3.12 -11.54 44.41
C ARG A 233 -3.49 -12.98 44.78
N GLU A 234 -4.40 -13.58 44.03
CA GLU A 234 -4.93 -14.92 44.22
C GLU A 234 -4.18 -15.95 43.35
N GLY A 235 -3.20 -15.49 42.57
CA GLY A 235 -2.37 -16.32 41.71
C GLY A 235 -3.00 -16.60 40.35
N HIS A 236 -4.10 -15.93 40.01
CA HIS A 236 -4.75 -16.11 38.73
C HIS A 236 -4.02 -15.35 37.60
N ILE A 237 -4.13 -15.88 36.39
CA ILE A 237 -3.37 -15.43 35.23
C ILE A 237 -4.05 -14.22 34.57
N LEU A 238 -3.37 -13.08 34.59
CA LEU A 238 -3.79 -11.85 33.94
C LEU A 238 -2.96 -11.60 32.69
N ARG A 239 -3.56 -11.77 31.51
CA ARG A 239 -2.89 -11.42 30.26
C ARG A 239 -3.36 -10.09 29.72
N SER A 240 -2.43 -9.26 29.32
CA SER A 240 -2.65 -7.95 28.74
C SER A 240 -1.90 -7.82 27.41
N LEU A 241 -2.43 -6.97 26.50
CA LEU A 241 -1.87 -6.75 25.18
C LEU A 241 -1.11 -5.43 25.16
N TRP A 242 0.18 -5.49 24.83
CA TRP A 242 1.09 -4.37 24.91
C TRP A 242 1.58 -3.96 23.53
N LEU A 243 1.61 -2.65 23.29
CA LEU A 243 2.19 -2.02 22.12
C LEU A 243 3.12 -0.89 22.58
N PRO A 244 4.34 -0.77 22.06
CA PRO A 244 5.20 0.36 22.37
C PRO A 244 4.57 1.68 21.90
N ILE A 245 4.56 2.67 22.78
CA ILE A 245 4.25 4.07 22.50
C ILE A 245 5.42 4.88 23.05
N GLU A 246 6.10 5.63 22.19
CA GLU A 246 7.36 6.33 22.49
C GLU A 246 8.43 5.39 23.06
N ALA A 247 8.63 4.23 22.42
CA ALA A 247 9.50 3.12 22.85
C ALA A 247 9.16 2.52 24.22
N THR A 248 8.12 3.00 24.90
CA THR A 248 7.67 2.49 26.18
C THR A 248 6.51 1.53 25.95
N PRO A 249 6.59 0.25 26.37
CA PRO A 249 5.45 -0.65 26.27
C PRO A 249 4.23 -0.08 27.01
N GLN A 250 3.07 -0.04 26.34
CA GLN A 250 1.80 0.36 26.94
C GLN A 250 0.74 -0.72 26.76
N ASN A 251 -0.04 -0.99 27.80
CA ASN A 251 -1.21 -1.85 27.73
C ASN A 251 -2.31 -1.15 26.93
N ILE A 252 -2.58 -1.61 25.70
CA ILE A 252 -3.55 -0.95 24.81
C ILE A 252 -5.01 -1.23 25.18
N ALA A 253 -5.24 -2.13 26.15
CA ALA A 253 -6.55 -2.37 26.75
C ALA A 253 -7.00 -1.18 27.62
N GLU A 254 -6.05 -0.44 28.21
CA GLU A 254 -6.31 0.72 29.08
C GLU A 254 -6.59 1.98 28.24
N ARG A 255 -7.69 2.01 27.50
CA ARG A 255 -8.00 3.04 26.49
C ARG A 255 -8.00 4.49 27.02
N ASP A 256 -8.39 4.67 28.29
CA ASP A 256 -8.40 5.99 28.96
C ASP A 256 -7.04 6.38 29.57
N LYS A 257 -6.05 5.48 29.56
CA LYS A 257 -4.71 5.78 30.07
C LYS A 257 -4.09 6.89 29.23
N LYS A 258 -3.65 7.94 29.90
CA LYS A 258 -2.86 9.00 29.30
C LYS A 258 -1.40 8.57 29.17
N VAL A 259 -0.83 8.87 28.02
CA VAL A 259 0.59 8.75 27.71
C VAL A 259 1.14 10.11 27.34
N THR A 260 2.30 10.44 27.90
CA THR A 260 3.04 11.66 27.54
C THR A 260 3.88 11.38 26.31
N LEU A 261 3.61 12.10 25.23
CA LEU A 261 4.34 12.04 23.98
C LEU A 261 5.64 12.85 24.06
N LYS A 262 6.55 12.67 23.09
CA LYS A 262 7.85 13.36 23.10
C LYS A 262 7.77 14.89 23.01
N ASP A 263 6.68 15.46 22.53
CA ASP A 263 6.46 16.91 22.51
C ASP A 263 5.95 17.45 23.85
N GLY A 264 5.76 16.57 24.84
CA GLY A 264 5.22 16.88 26.16
C GLY A 264 3.69 16.88 26.21
N SER A 265 2.99 16.66 25.09
CA SER A 265 1.53 16.54 25.08
C SER A 265 1.09 15.22 25.72
N GLU A 266 -0.04 15.24 26.43
CA GLU A 266 -0.68 14.02 26.94
C GLU A 266 -1.83 13.64 26.01
N ARG A 267 -1.90 12.36 25.62
CA ARG A 267 -3.05 11.80 24.89
C ARG A 267 -3.48 10.49 25.50
N THR A 268 -4.77 10.18 25.43
CA THR A 268 -5.22 8.84 25.79
C THR A 268 -4.83 7.83 24.71
N ILE A 269 -4.72 6.55 25.09
CA ILE A 269 -4.52 5.48 24.10
C ILE A 269 -5.64 5.49 23.06
N GLU A 270 -6.89 5.77 23.45
CA GLU A 270 -8.00 5.91 22.52
C GLU A 270 -7.80 7.02 21.48
N GLU A 271 -7.37 8.21 21.91
CA GLU A 271 -7.08 9.33 21.01
C GLU A 271 -5.97 8.97 20.02
N ILE A 272 -4.94 8.27 20.49
CA ILE A 272 -3.85 7.77 19.65
C ILE A 272 -4.38 6.81 18.58
N LEU A 273 -5.20 5.82 18.95
CA LEU A 273 -5.75 4.85 18.01
C LEU A 273 -6.68 5.51 16.98
N GLU A 274 -7.50 6.46 17.41
CA GLU A 274 -8.41 7.20 16.52
C GLU A 274 -7.66 8.09 15.52
N LEU A 275 -6.47 8.61 15.86
CA LEU A 275 -5.62 9.32 14.90
C LEU A 275 -5.17 8.40 13.75
N PHE A 276 -4.79 7.15 14.04
CA PHE A 276 -4.42 6.19 12.98
C PHE A 276 -5.63 5.75 12.13
N LYS A 277 -6.82 5.65 12.74
CA LYS A 277 -8.06 5.46 11.96
C LYS A 277 -8.29 6.59 10.96
N ASN A 278 -7.97 7.82 11.34
CA ASN A 278 -8.15 9.01 10.52
C ASN A 278 -6.98 9.29 9.54
N LYS A 279 -5.89 8.50 9.57
CA LYS A 279 -4.75 8.62 8.64
C LYS A 279 -5.11 8.53 7.16
N VAL A 280 -6.22 7.85 6.84
CA VAL A 280 -6.75 7.77 5.46
C VAL A 280 -7.20 9.15 4.94
N HIS A 281 -7.49 10.10 5.84
CA HIS A 281 -7.99 11.43 5.52
C HIS A 281 -6.99 12.53 5.84
N THR A 282 -6.24 12.39 6.94
CA THR A 282 -5.29 13.39 7.43
C THR A 282 -4.02 12.72 7.94
N PRO A 283 -2.80 13.12 7.52
CA PRO A 283 -1.56 12.44 7.86
C PRO A 283 -1.33 12.20 9.37
N GLY A 284 -1.85 13.10 10.22
CA GLY A 284 -1.66 13.06 11.66
C GLY A 284 -0.22 13.40 12.09
N ASP A 285 -0.01 13.47 13.39
CA ASP A 285 1.27 13.78 14.05
C ASP A 285 1.90 12.55 14.74
N LEU A 286 1.28 11.38 14.61
CA LEU A 286 1.79 10.10 15.10
C LEU A 286 2.15 9.19 13.92
N GLU A 287 3.20 8.37 14.04
CA GLU A 287 3.50 7.29 13.10
C GLU A 287 4.02 6.06 13.85
N PHE A 288 3.94 4.89 13.23
CA PHE A 288 4.50 3.66 13.75
C PHE A 288 5.87 3.39 13.17
N PHE A 289 6.87 3.21 14.04
CA PHE A 289 8.20 2.74 13.65
C PHE A 289 8.48 1.40 14.33
N PRO A 290 8.98 0.39 13.62
CA PRO A 290 9.36 -0.89 14.22
C PRO A 290 10.27 -0.72 15.45
N ARG A 291 10.05 -1.50 16.51
CA ARG A 291 10.76 -1.46 17.81
C ARG A 291 10.48 -0.24 18.69
N VAL A 292 10.19 0.92 18.11
CA VAL A 292 9.80 2.14 18.84
C VAL A 292 8.28 2.16 19.10
N GLY A 293 7.51 1.57 18.19
CA GLY A 293 6.06 1.59 18.15
C GLY A 293 5.48 2.95 17.75
N ILE A 294 4.35 3.31 18.34
CA ILE A 294 3.65 4.57 18.02
C ILE A 294 4.42 5.75 18.61
N THR A 295 4.74 6.73 17.77
CA THR A 295 5.63 7.83 18.13
C THR A 295 5.06 9.14 17.60
N TYR A 296 5.11 10.20 18.41
CA TYR A 296 4.91 11.55 17.90
C TYR A 296 6.06 11.92 16.99
N TRP A 297 5.79 11.91 15.69
CA TRP A 297 6.84 12.01 14.69
C TRP A 297 7.43 13.43 14.56
N PRO A 298 6.71 14.55 14.83
CA PRO A 298 7.32 15.88 14.74
C PRO A 298 8.36 16.22 15.83
N SER A 299 8.43 15.50 16.95
CA SER A 299 9.40 15.78 18.05
C SER A 299 10.40 14.65 18.29
N TYR A 300 10.37 13.57 17.51
CA TYR A 300 11.38 12.53 17.59
C TYR A 300 12.73 13.16 17.16
N GLU A 301 13.71 13.28 18.07
CA GLU A 301 14.87 14.20 17.99
C GLU A 301 15.68 14.27 16.67
N PRO A 302 15.79 13.24 15.82
CA PRO A 302 16.33 13.43 14.46
C PRO A 302 15.52 14.42 13.59
N TRP A 303 14.32 14.82 14.03
CA TRP A 303 13.34 15.59 13.26
C TRP A 303 13.05 16.99 13.77
N LYS A 304 13.85 17.54 14.69
CA LYS A 304 13.94 19.00 14.82
C LYS A 304 14.54 19.55 13.53
N VAL A 305 13.69 19.62 12.51
CA VAL A 305 14.02 19.90 11.10
C VAL A 305 15.20 19.02 10.69
N MET A 306 14.94 17.77 10.22
CA MET A 306 15.97 17.00 9.49
C MET A 306 16.77 18.01 8.68
N ASN A 307 18.04 18.18 9.04
CA ASN A 307 18.77 19.31 8.53
C ASN A 307 19.14 18.95 7.10
N VAL A 308 18.22 19.21 6.16
CA VAL A 308 18.44 18.96 4.75
C VAL A 308 19.59 19.82 4.20
N ALA A 309 20.11 20.78 4.98
CA ALA A 309 21.37 21.45 4.66
C ALA A 309 22.61 20.62 5.04
N SER A 310 22.48 19.68 5.98
CA SER A 310 23.54 18.74 6.37
C SER A 310 23.81 17.73 5.25
N PRO A 311 25.08 17.46 4.92
CA PRO A 311 25.45 16.41 3.97
C PRO A 311 25.20 15.01 4.52
N THR A 312 24.81 14.88 5.79
CA THR A 312 24.48 13.61 6.46
C THR A 312 23.02 13.57 6.91
N PHE A 313 22.13 14.35 6.28
CA PHE A 313 20.72 14.51 6.67
C PHE A 313 19.98 13.18 6.88
N TRP A 314 20.35 12.11 6.17
CA TRP A 314 19.72 10.79 6.32
C TRP A 314 20.00 10.14 7.67
N HIS A 315 21.12 10.45 8.34
CA HIS A 315 21.38 9.99 9.71
C HIS A 315 20.41 10.61 10.71
N GLU A 316 19.89 11.78 10.38
CA GLU A 316 18.83 12.50 11.10
C GLU A 316 17.43 12.11 10.56
N GLY A 317 17.32 11.08 9.72
CA GLY A 317 16.04 10.59 9.23
C GLY A 317 15.34 9.61 10.17
N PRO A 318 14.08 9.26 9.88
CA PRO A 318 13.38 8.21 10.59
C PRO A 318 14.04 6.89 10.25
N GLN A 319 14.39 6.12 11.25
CA GLN A 319 14.91 4.80 11.01
C GLN A 319 13.75 3.82 10.82
N LEU A 320 13.36 3.57 9.56
CA LEU A 320 12.32 2.58 9.28
C LEU A 320 12.78 1.18 9.70
N ARG A 321 14.00 0.80 9.32
CA ARG A 321 14.62 -0.48 9.69
C ARG A 321 16.14 -0.38 9.55
N ILE A 322 16.86 -1.07 10.44
CA ILE A 322 18.28 -1.41 10.23
C ILE A 322 18.32 -2.89 9.89
N LEU A 323 18.85 -3.21 8.72
CA LEU A 323 18.97 -4.57 8.22
C LEU A 323 20.40 -5.06 8.40
N ASP A 324 20.58 -6.29 8.87
CA ASP A 324 21.87 -6.94 8.67
C ASP A 324 22.04 -7.39 7.20
N VAL A 325 23.26 -7.84 6.85
CA VAL A 325 23.56 -8.25 5.48
C VAL A 325 22.72 -9.46 5.07
N GLU A 326 22.53 -10.42 5.98
CA GLU A 326 21.79 -11.65 5.68
C GLU A 326 20.31 -11.33 5.40
N GLU A 327 19.70 -10.53 6.25
CA GLU A 327 18.35 -10.01 6.11
C GLU A 327 18.19 -9.20 4.80
N ALA A 328 19.14 -8.31 4.50
CA ALA A 328 19.12 -7.56 3.24
C ALA A 328 19.29 -8.49 2.02
N GLN A 329 20.13 -9.52 2.10
CA GLN A 329 20.30 -10.51 1.02
C GLN A 329 19.07 -11.40 0.85
N ASN A 330 18.40 -11.79 1.94
CA ASN A 330 17.16 -12.53 1.90
C ASN A 330 16.04 -11.70 1.27
N ILE A 331 15.98 -10.40 1.61
CA ILE A 331 14.96 -9.50 1.08
C ILE A 331 15.28 -9.12 -0.37
N TYR A 332 16.48 -8.68 -0.73
CA TYR A 332 16.79 -8.05 -2.03
C TYR A 332 17.63 -8.92 -2.98
N GLY A 333 18.06 -10.10 -2.53
CA GLY A 333 18.97 -10.99 -3.24
C GLY A 333 20.44 -10.76 -2.87
N LYS A 334 21.29 -11.77 -3.06
CA LYS A 334 22.74 -11.72 -2.76
C LYS A 334 23.50 -10.68 -3.58
N THR A 335 23.04 -10.44 -4.80
CA THR A 335 23.59 -9.45 -5.72
C THR A 335 22.45 -8.80 -6.49
N VAL A 336 22.59 -7.53 -6.83
CA VAL A 336 21.61 -6.74 -7.57
C VAL A 336 22.24 -6.18 -8.85
N PRO A 337 21.49 -5.99 -9.95
CA PRO A 337 22.06 -5.39 -11.16
C PRO A 337 22.69 -4.03 -10.86
N GLY A 338 23.94 -3.83 -11.26
CA GLY A 338 24.59 -2.52 -11.17
C GLY A 338 24.28 -1.63 -12.36
N LEU A 339 24.62 -0.35 -12.26
CA LEU A 339 24.52 0.63 -13.34
C LEU A 339 25.85 0.72 -14.13
N LYS A 340 25.91 0.36 -15.43
CA LYS A 340 27.04 0.71 -16.34
C LYS A 340 26.54 1.64 -17.42
N ILE A 341 27.38 2.58 -17.80
CA ILE A 341 27.34 3.12 -19.16
C ILE A 341 28.62 2.64 -19.83
N ILE A 342 28.49 2.18 -21.07
CA ILE A 342 29.60 1.54 -21.79
C ILE A 342 30.43 2.58 -22.55
N GLU A 343 29.82 3.63 -23.11
CA GLU A 343 30.53 4.70 -23.79
C GLU A 343 29.64 5.96 -23.89
N PRO A 344 30.19 7.17 -23.68
CA PRO A 344 29.61 8.36 -24.30
C PRO A 344 29.73 8.20 -25.82
N MET A 345 28.64 8.30 -26.59
CA MET A 345 28.80 8.45 -28.03
C MET A 345 29.59 9.73 -28.29
N VAL A 346 30.54 9.60 -29.21
CA VAL A 346 31.59 10.56 -29.59
C VAL A 346 31.09 12.02 -29.56
N PRO A 347 31.91 12.99 -29.08
CA PRO A 347 31.59 14.41 -29.17
C PRO A 347 31.10 14.78 -30.58
N LEU A 348 30.10 15.65 -30.70
CA LEU A 348 29.57 16.13 -31.99
C LEU A 348 30.70 16.63 -32.92
N ASP A 349 31.81 17.06 -32.33
CA ASP A 349 33.07 17.49 -32.90
C ASP A 349 33.74 16.44 -33.82
N SER A 350 33.30 15.17 -33.77
CA SER A 350 33.73 14.11 -34.69
C SER A 350 32.80 13.90 -35.89
N LEU A 351 31.72 14.67 -36.03
CA LEU A 351 30.95 14.72 -37.27
C LEU A 351 31.78 15.51 -38.29
N ILE A 352 32.23 14.83 -39.34
CA ILE A 352 32.87 15.49 -40.48
C ILE A 352 31.76 16.18 -41.28
N GLU A 353 31.79 17.51 -41.31
CA GLU A 353 30.96 18.29 -42.23
C GLU A 353 31.43 18.02 -43.66
N HIS A 354 30.55 17.48 -44.51
CA HIS A 354 30.86 17.40 -45.93
C HIS A 354 30.59 18.77 -46.57
N GLU A 355 31.66 19.51 -46.89
CA GLU A 355 31.60 20.87 -47.45
C GLU A 355 30.80 20.98 -48.76
N GLU A 356 30.55 19.86 -49.46
CA GLU A 356 29.90 19.87 -50.78
C GLU A 356 28.37 19.90 -50.73
N ASP A 357 27.73 19.46 -49.65
CA ASP A 357 26.26 19.42 -49.54
C ASP A 357 25.69 19.87 -48.19
N GLY A 358 26.54 20.22 -47.22
CA GLY A 358 26.11 20.65 -45.89
C GLY A 358 25.51 19.54 -45.04
N THR A 359 25.74 18.27 -45.40
CA THR A 359 25.30 17.11 -44.60
C THR A 359 26.40 16.62 -43.66
N TYR A 360 25.97 16.18 -42.47
CA TYR A 360 26.84 15.59 -41.44
C TYR A 360 26.59 14.08 -41.38
N TRP A 361 27.65 13.27 -41.48
CA TRP A 361 27.54 11.81 -41.34
C TRP A 361 28.41 11.30 -40.19
N MET A 362 27.92 10.30 -39.45
CA MET A 362 28.71 9.49 -38.53
C MET A 362 29.42 8.38 -39.30
N GLU A 363 30.74 8.24 -39.16
CA GLU A 363 31.55 7.26 -39.90
C GLU A 363 31.34 5.78 -39.49
N HIS A 364 30.41 5.50 -38.58
CA HIS A 364 30.12 4.14 -38.10
C HIS A 364 28.62 3.82 -38.07
N ASP A 365 28.04 3.56 -39.25
CA ASP A 365 27.29 2.32 -39.54
C ASP A 365 26.58 2.44 -40.90
N ARG A 366 26.80 1.44 -41.77
CA ARG A 366 26.04 1.25 -43.01
C ARG A 366 24.61 0.79 -42.68
N PHE A 367 23.74 1.69 -42.28
CA PHE A 367 22.28 1.50 -42.38
C PHE A 367 21.70 2.54 -43.33
N LEU A 368 21.37 2.07 -44.53
CA LEU A 368 20.61 2.81 -45.53
C LEU A 368 19.21 3.10 -45.00
N PHE A 369 18.96 4.33 -44.56
CA PHE A 369 17.61 4.90 -44.52
C PHE A 369 17.46 5.78 -45.76
N ASN A 370 16.57 5.37 -46.67
CA ASN A 370 16.17 6.20 -47.80
C ASN A 370 15.18 7.27 -47.30
N GLU A 371 15.48 8.52 -47.63
CA GLU A 371 14.59 9.70 -47.66
C GLU A 371 13.79 9.98 -46.37
N VAL A 372 14.45 10.64 -45.41
CA VAL A 372 13.78 11.44 -44.38
C VAL A 372 14.49 12.80 -44.32
N GLU A 373 13.73 13.89 -44.35
CA GLU A 373 14.25 15.25 -44.18
C GLU A 373 15.13 15.36 -42.90
N PRO A 374 16.21 16.16 -42.93
CA PRO A 374 17.09 16.30 -41.78
C PRO A 374 16.33 17.03 -40.66
N ILE A 375 15.94 16.27 -39.63
CA ILE A 375 15.54 16.84 -38.35
C ILE A 375 16.85 17.09 -37.60
N GLU A 376 17.19 18.35 -37.34
CA GLU A 376 18.27 18.71 -36.41
C GLU A 376 17.98 18.10 -35.04
N TRP A 377 18.67 17.00 -34.73
CA TRP A 377 18.56 16.31 -33.44
C TRP A 377 19.73 16.76 -32.56
N HIS A 378 19.46 17.62 -31.58
CA HIS A 378 20.48 18.15 -30.65
C HIS A 378 20.71 17.26 -29.40
N GLY A 379 20.47 15.95 -29.49
CA GLY A 379 20.58 15.03 -28.36
C GLY A 379 21.76 14.07 -28.50
N SER A 380 22.73 14.14 -27.60
CA SER A 380 23.78 13.11 -27.44
C SER A 380 23.15 11.80 -26.97
N LEU A 381 23.21 10.73 -27.76
CA LEU A 381 22.71 9.41 -27.39
C LEU A 381 23.71 8.71 -26.45
N VAL A 382 23.29 8.43 -25.22
CA VAL A 382 24.12 7.68 -24.25
C VAL A 382 23.66 6.23 -24.21
N LYS A 383 24.56 5.29 -24.54
CA LYS A 383 24.25 3.85 -24.50
C LYS A 383 24.48 3.26 -23.09
N VAL A 384 23.40 3.10 -22.34
CA VAL A 384 23.43 2.45 -21.02
C VAL A 384 23.43 0.92 -21.21
N ARG A 385 24.22 0.17 -20.42
CA ARG A 385 24.04 -1.30 -20.26
C ARG A 385 24.16 -1.62 -18.78
N MET A 386 23.34 -2.52 -18.25
CA MET A 386 23.47 -2.97 -16.86
C MET A 386 24.89 -3.52 -16.58
N ARG A 387 25.53 -3.12 -15.46
CA ARG A 387 26.86 -3.60 -14.99
C ARG A 387 26.81 -5.08 -14.59
N GLU A 388 27.99 -5.59 -14.26
CA GLU A 388 28.12 -6.69 -13.31
C GLU A 388 27.22 -6.47 -12.08
N ARG A 389 26.72 -7.56 -11.52
CA ARG A 389 25.85 -7.49 -10.35
C ARG A 389 26.65 -7.01 -9.14
N ILE A 390 26.16 -5.99 -8.45
CA ILE A 390 26.76 -5.43 -7.24
C ILE A 390 26.33 -6.30 -6.04
N PRO A 391 27.25 -6.69 -5.15
CA PRO A 391 26.92 -7.49 -3.99
C PRO A 391 26.15 -6.68 -2.94
N VAL A 392 25.22 -7.34 -2.26
CA VAL A 392 24.53 -6.82 -1.08
C VAL A 392 25.36 -7.24 0.13
N ASP A 393 26.38 -6.44 0.47
CA ASP A 393 27.46 -6.82 1.39
C ASP A 393 27.67 -5.83 2.55
N GLY A 394 26.77 -4.86 2.70
CA GLY A 394 26.89 -3.80 3.71
C GLY A 394 27.86 -2.69 3.32
N LYS A 395 28.42 -2.69 2.10
CA LYS A 395 29.34 -1.66 1.60
C LYS A 395 28.77 -0.85 0.44
N ASN A 396 27.99 -1.48 -0.42
CA ASN A 396 27.38 -0.84 -1.58
C ASN A 396 25.96 -0.35 -1.28
N PHE A 397 25.56 0.76 -1.87
CA PHE A 397 24.19 1.26 -1.80
C PHE A 397 23.26 0.41 -2.67
N ILE A 398 21.98 0.38 -2.31
CA ILE A 398 20.95 -0.25 -3.14
C ILE A 398 19.75 0.69 -3.22
N GLN A 399 19.44 1.15 -4.43
CA GLN A 399 18.18 1.81 -4.70
C GLN A 399 17.13 0.76 -5.04
N VAL A 400 15.98 0.82 -4.38
CA VAL A 400 14.85 -0.05 -4.64
C VAL A 400 13.71 0.82 -5.14
N VAL A 401 13.35 0.65 -6.41
CA VAL A 401 12.16 1.25 -6.98
C VAL A 401 10.99 0.32 -6.64
N ARG A 402 9.93 0.83 -6.01
CA ARG A 402 8.74 0.04 -5.66
C ARG A 402 7.49 0.58 -6.31
N ALA A 403 6.54 -0.32 -6.54
CA ALA A 403 5.16 0.05 -6.80
C ALA A 403 4.18 -0.87 -6.10
N THR A 404 3.02 -0.30 -5.77
CA THR A 404 1.88 -0.99 -5.20
C THR A 404 0.68 -0.90 -6.11
N LYS A 405 -0.14 -1.94 -6.11
CA LYS A 405 -1.47 -1.96 -6.74
C LYS A 405 -2.44 -2.79 -5.90
N GLU A 406 -3.70 -2.38 -5.77
CA GLU A 406 -4.72 -3.21 -5.12
C GLU A 406 -5.15 -4.38 -6.03
N LYS A 407 -5.79 -4.08 -7.16
CA LYS A 407 -6.32 -5.12 -8.07
C LYS A 407 -6.18 -4.76 -9.54
N ASP A 408 -6.38 -3.50 -9.89
CA ASP A 408 -6.39 -2.99 -11.25
C ASP A 408 -5.33 -1.91 -11.48
N MET A 409 -5.24 -1.45 -12.73
CA MET A 409 -4.41 -0.32 -13.15
C MET A 409 -5.08 1.02 -12.81
N SER A 410 -5.75 1.13 -11.66
CA SER A 410 -6.34 2.38 -11.20
C SER A 410 -5.27 3.28 -10.62
N PHE A 411 -5.14 4.51 -11.15
CA PHE A 411 -4.25 5.53 -10.59
C PHE A 411 -4.52 5.84 -9.12
N LEU A 412 -5.77 5.67 -8.66
CA LEU A 412 -6.15 5.92 -7.26
C LEU A 412 -5.68 4.82 -6.31
N ARG A 413 -5.50 3.61 -6.85
CA ARG A 413 -5.18 2.39 -6.09
C ARG A 413 -3.79 1.87 -6.42
N THR A 414 -2.98 2.71 -7.05
CA THR A 414 -1.59 2.43 -7.36
C THR A 414 -0.72 3.56 -6.83
N HIS A 415 0.49 3.21 -6.40
CA HIS A 415 1.45 4.17 -5.90
C HIS A 415 2.86 3.63 -6.12
N SER A 416 3.84 4.49 -6.35
CA SER A 416 5.25 4.10 -6.38
C SER A 416 6.03 4.88 -5.35
N PHE A 417 7.01 4.22 -4.74
CA PHE A 417 7.86 4.81 -3.71
C PHE A 417 9.25 4.17 -3.79
N GLY A 418 10.24 4.80 -3.16
CA GLY A 418 11.63 4.38 -3.22
C GLY A 418 12.13 3.94 -1.86
N ASP A 419 12.92 2.87 -1.83
CA ASP A 419 13.84 2.62 -0.73
C ASP A 419 15.28 2.88 -1.16
N ILE A 420 16.12 3.26 -0.20
CA ILE A 420 17.56 3.35 -0.32
C ILE A 420 18.15 2.59 0.85
N LEU A 421 18.91 1.53 0.57
CA LEU A 421 19.72 0.86 1.56
C LEU A 421 21.06 1.59 1.64
N ILE A 422 21.25 2.31 2.73
CA ILE A 422 22.45 3.11 3.01
C ILE A 422 23.40 2.25 3.86
N PRO A 423 24.60 1.92 3.37
CA PRO A 423 25.57 1.15 4.13
C PRO A 423 26.03 1.92 5.37
N LEU A 424 26.09 1.23 6.51
CA LEU A 424 26.61 1.74 7.77
C LEU A 424 28.00 1.16 8.03
N GLU A 425 28.83 1.87 8.81
CA GLU A 425 30.17 1.41 9.20
C GLU A 425 30.16 0.02 9.86
N SER A 426 29.05 -0.35 10.52
CA SER A 426 28.88 -1.68 11.12
C SER A 426 28.68 -2.81 10.11
N GLY A 427 28.73 -2.54 8.79
CA GLY A 427 28.40 -3.49 7.73
C GLY A 427 26.90 -3.81 7.64
N ARG A 428 26.04 -2.96 8.22
CA ARG A 428 24.57 -3.09 8.17
C ARG A 428 24.00 -2.08 7.19
N TYR A 429 22.71 -2.20 6.88
CA TYR A 429 21.99 -1.25 6.06
C TYR A 429 20.99 -0.44 6.88
N TYR A 430 21.00 0.88 6.70
CA TYR A 430 19.90 1.72 7.07
C TYR A 430 18.91 1.82 5.89
N LEU A 431 17.64 1.46 6.12
CA LEU A 431 16.57 1.55 5.13
C LEU A 431 15.93 2.94 5.16
N PHE A 432 16.29 3.79 4.21
CA PHE A 432 15.66 5.09 3.98
C PHE A 432 14.53 4.95 2.96
N ASN A 433 13.29 5.27 3.34
CA ASN A 433 12.11 5.09 2.50
C ASN A 433 11.44 6.44 2.22
N MET A 434 10.97 6.66 0.99
CA MET A 434 10.31 7.91 0.61
C MET A 434 9.30 7.75 -0.52
N GLY A 435 8.30 8.63 -0.54
CA GLY A 435 7.37 8.77 -1.66
C GLY A 435 6.87 10.18 -1.85
N LYS A 436 6.34 10.44 -3.04
CA LYS A 436 5.85 11.75 -3.46
C LYS A 436 4.33 11.76 -3.50
N TYR A 437 3.72 12.75 -2.88
CA TYR A 437 2.27 12.89 -2.79
C TYR A 437 1.82 14.29 -3.19
N PRO A 438 0.56 14.47 -3.63
CA PRO A 438 -0.02 15.80 -3.65
C PRO A 438 -0.15 16.31 -2.21
N LYS A 439 0.22 17.58 -1.95
CA LYS A 439 0.09 18.23 -0.64
C LYS A 439 -1.34 18.20 -0.10
N PHE A 440 -2.31 18.26 -1.01
CA PHE A 440 -3.74 18.13 -0.71
C PHE A 440 -4.36 17.07 -1.59
N TYR A 441 -4.87 16.00 -0.98
CA TYR A 441 -5.58 14.96 -1.71
C TYR A 441 -6.94 15.47 -2.19
N PRO A 442 -7.40 15.12 -3.39
CA PRO A 442 -8.69 15.58 -3.89
C PRO A 442 -9.87 14.97 -3.10
N GLU A 443 -10.64 15.81 -2.41
CA GLU A 443 -11.83 15.40 -1.63
C GLU A 443 -13.09 15.16 -2.49
N THR A 444 -13.11 15.66 -3.73
CA THR A 444 -14.28 15.58 -4.62
C THR A 444 -13.88 15.00 -5.97
N THR A 445 -14.82 14.35 -6.66
CA THR A 445 -14.60 13.81 -8.01
C THR A 445 -14.11 14.87 -9.00
N TYR A 446 -14.61 16.10 -8.90
CA TYR A 446 -14.13 17.21 -9.74
C TYR A 446 -12.67 17.57 -9.43
N ARG A 447 -12.30 17.69 -8.15
CA ARG A 447 -10.91 17.95 -7.76
C ARG A 447 -9.99 16.81 -8.21
N LEU A 448 -10.47 15.58 -8.11
CA LEU A 448 -9.73 14.42 -8.58
C LEU A 448 -9.48 14.49 -10.08
N LEU A 449 -10.53 14.71 -10.88
CA LEU A 449 -10.40 14.92 -12.32
C LEU A 449 -9.44 16.07 -12.65
N SER A 450 -9.52 17.18 -11.91
CA SER A 450 -8.61 18.30 -12.12
C SER A 450 -7.16 17.96 -11.77
N SER A 451 -6.91 17.14 -10.74
CA SER A 451 -5.55 16.73 -10.35
C SER A 451 -4.87 15.79 -11.34
N PHE A 452 -5.64 15.16 -12.24
CA PHE A 452 -5.07 14.39 -13.35
C PHE A 452 -4.37 15.26 -14.40
N VAL A 453 -4.75 16.55 -14.53
CA VAL A 453 -4.25 17.45 -15.58
C VAL A 453 -3.60 18.73 -15.03
N LYS A 454 -3.91 19.08 -13.78
CA LYS A 454 -3.42 20.28 -13.11
C LYS A 454 -2.29 19.90 -12.18
N VAL A 455 -1.15 20.57 -12.35
CA VAL A 455 -0.04 20.52 -11.40
C VAL A 455 -0.51 21.12 -10.07
N VAL A 456 -0.34 20.37 -8.99
CA VAL A 456 -0.55 20.82 -7.61
C VAL A 456 0.77 20.83 -6.85
N LEU A 457 0.81 21.41 -5.66
CA LEU A 457 1.99 21.29 -4.80
C LEU A 457 2.19 19.82 -4.39
N ALA A 458 3.42 19.36 -4.40
CA ALA A 458 3.82 18.06 -3.90
C ALA A 458 4.37 18.16 -2.47
N VAL A 459 4.29 17.05 -1.75
CA VAL A 459 5.08 16.79 -0.55
C VAL A 459 5.88 15.52 -0.76
N LEU A 460 7.04 15.44 -0.11
CA LEU A 460 7.80 14.20 0.02
C LEU A 460 7.56 13.65 1.41
N GLN A 461 6.95 12.49 1.46
CA GLN A 461 6.77 11.74 2.70
C GLN A 461 7.99 10.84 2.87
N ILE A 462 8.66 10.98 4.01
CA ILE A 462 9.72 10.08 4.44
C ILE A 462 9.05 9.05 5.35
N VAL A 463 9.25 7.77 5.06
CA VAL A 463 8.35 6.66 5.45
C VAL A 463 6.99 6.77 4.78
N ASP A 464 6.97 6.35 3.52
CA ASP A 464 5.78 6.13 2.73
C ASP A 464 4.89 5.04 3.34
N ASP A 465 3.64 5.41 3.64
CA ASP A 465 2.63 4.51 4.22
C ASP A 465 2.38 3.23 3.42
N ASN A 466 2.61 3.26 2.10
CA ASN A 466 2.40 2.08 1.27
C ASN A 466 3.32 0.94 1.66
N VAL A 467 4.46 1.21 2.31
CA VAL A 467 5.33 0.15 2.84
C VAL A 467 4.60 -0.77 3.83
N PHE A 468 3.57 -0.27 4.50
CA PHE A 468 2.74 -1.03 5.44
C PHE A 468 1.53 -1.68 4.75
N PHE A 469 1.14 -1.26 3.55
CA PHE A 469 -0.07 -1.72 2.87
C PHE A 469 0.07 -3.14 2.29
N ASN A 470 0.08 -4.13 3.18
CA ASN A 470 0.15 -5.56 2.85
C ASN A 470 -1.07 -6.10 2.08
N HIS A 471 -2.15 -5.31 2.00
CA HIS A 471 -3.33 -5.60 1.19
C HIS A 471 -3.17 -5.20 -0.28
N ARG A 472 -2.10 -4.49 -0.63
CA ARG A 472 -1.72 -4.18 -2.00
C ARG A 472 -0.67 -5.19 -2.45
N ASN A 473 -0.69 -5.53 -3.74
CA ASN A 473 0.43 -6.21 -4.37
C ASN A 473 1.63 -5.26 -4.36
N HIS A 474 2.80 -5.78 -4.01
CA HIS A 474 4.07 -5.05 -4.08
C HIS A 474 4.94 -5.63 -5.18
N THR A 475 5.49 -4.74 -6.01
CA THR A 475 6.52 -5.05 -6.99
C THR A 475 7.72 -4.16 -6.71
N ARG A 476 8.91 -4.64 -7.07
CA ARG A 476 10.14 -3.89 -6.90
C ARG A 476 11.20 -4.26 -7.92
N GLU A 477 12.08 -3.32 -8.21
CA GLU A 477 13.30 -3.49 -9.00
C GLU A 477 14.45 -2.86 -8.21
N CYS A 478 15.55 -3.59 -8.08
CA CYS A 478 16.71 -3.18 -7.31
C CYS A 478 17.85 -2.76 -8.23
N ILE A 479 18.51 -1.66 -7.89
CA ILE A 479 19.66 -1.13 -8.60
C ILE A 479 20.80 -1.00 -7.58
N GLY A 480 21.86 -1.76 -7.79
CA GLY A 480 23.07 -1.64 -7.00
C GLY A 480 23.84 -0.39 -7.40
N LEU A 481 24.35 0.33 -6.39
CA LEU A 481 25.11 1.55 -6.55
C LEU A 481 26.40 1.46 -5.75
N LYS A 482 27.51 1.88 -6.35
CA LYS A 482 28.77 2.06 -5.63
C LYS A 482 28.65 3.19 -4.59
N PRO A 483 29.54 3.28 -3.59
CA PRO A 483 29.49 4.32 -2.57
C PRO A 483 29.38 5.75 -3.11
N GLU A 484 30.14 6.09 -4.15
CA GLU A 484 30.13 7.40 -4.81
C GLU A 484 28.79 7.69 -5.52
N GLU A 485 28.23 6.70 -6.22
CA GLU A 485 26.91 6.81 -6.87
C GLU A 485 25.79 6.94 -5.82
N GLY A 486 25.90 6.22 -4.71
CA GLY A 486 24.98 6.33 -3.58
C GLY A 486 24.98 7.71 -2.93
N ARG A 487 26.14 8.39 -2.86
CA ARG A 487 26.21 9.78 -2.37
C ARG A 487 25.51 10.76 -3.31
N VAL A 488 25.72 10.62 -4.63
CA VAL A 488 24.99 11.42 -5.64
C VAL A 488 23.48 11.21 -5.51
N LEU A 489 23.03 9.97 -5.34
CA LEU A 489 21.63 9.66 -5.08
C LEU A 489 21.09 10.40 -3.85
N LEU A 490 21.82 10.37 -2.74
CA LEU A 490 21.40 11.06 -1.51
C LEU A 490 21.35 12.58 -1.68
N GLU A 491 22.25 13.19 -2.46
CA GLU A 491 22.19 14.60 -2.80
C GLU A 491 20.97 14.96 -3.66
N ILE A 492 20.58 14.09 -4.61
CA ILE A 492 19.33 14.26 -5.37
C ILE A 492 18.13 14.24 -4.41
N VAL A 493 18.07 13.26 -3.50
CA VAL A 493 17.01 13.18 -2.48
C VAL A 493 16.99 14.44 -1.61
N ARG A 494 18.15 14.89 -1.14
CA ARG A 494 18.30 16.10 -0.32
C ARG A 494 17.73 17.32 -1.05
N PHE A 495 18.06 17.48 -2.32
CA PHE A 495 17.56 18.57 -3.15
C PHE A 495 16.03 18.50 -3.32
N LEU A 496 15.48 17.32 -3.60
CA LEU A 496 14.03 17.11 -3.69
C LEU A 496 13.32 17.44 -2.37
N LEU A 497 13.90 17.10 -1.22
CA LEU A 497 13.38 17.47 0.10
C LEU A 497 13.37 18.98 0.33
N ILE A 498 14.43 19.68 -0.07
CA ILE A 498 14.50 21.15 -0.01
C ILE A 498 13.40 21.78 -0.87
N LEU A 499 13.19 21.27 -2.10
CA LEU A 499 12.13 21.75 -2.98
C LEU A 499 10.74 21.51 -2.39
N ALA A 500 10.49 20.34 -1.81
CA ALA A 500 9.21 20.04 -1.18
C ALA A 500 8.96 20.96 0.02
N ARG A 501 9.97 21.18 0.88
CA ARG A 501 9.90 22.08 2.04
C ARG A 501 9.59 23.52 1.63
N ASP A 502 10.18 23.98 0.53
CA ASP A 502 10.03 25.35 0.05
C ASP A 502 8.80 25.54 -0.86
N ASP A 503 7.88 24.56 -0.94
CA ASP A 503 6.71 24.55 -1.83
C ASP A 503 7.07 24.76 -3.32
N LYS A 504 8.24 24.24 -3.73
CA LYS A 504 8.79 24.30 -5.10
C LYS A 504 8.72 22.96 -5.85
N LEU A 505 8.14 21.94 -5.25
CA LEU A 505 7.93 20.64 -5.87
C LEU A 505 6.48 20.54 -6.39
N GLY A 506 6.31 20.21 -7.67
CA GLY A 506 5.00 19.99 -8.30
C GLY A 506 4.61 18.51 -8.30
N PHE A 507 3.31 18.23 -8.27
CA PHE A 507 2.73 16.89 -8.42
C PHE A 507 1.68 16.89 -9.53
N GLU A 508 1.73 15.89 -10.39
CA GLU A 508 0.70 15.58 -11.37
C GLU A 508 0.66 14.08 -11.62
N PHE A 509 -0.52 13.46 -11.60
CA PHE A 509 -0.62 11.99 -11.62
C PHE A 509 0.04 11.32 -12.84
N GLN A 510 0.01 11.97 -14.01
CA GLN A 510 0.44 11.34 -15.27
C GLN A 510 1.91 11.60 -15.58
N THR A 511 2.36 12.83 -15.37
CA THR A 511 3.65 13.29 -15.87
C THR A 511 4.56 13.87 -14.80
N GLU A 512 4.10 14.16 -13.59
CA GLU A 512 4.92 14.73 -12.51
C GLU A 512 4.67 14.04 -11.16
N GLY A 513 4.38 12.73 -11.22
CA GLY A 513 3.90 11.95 -10.09
C GLY A 513 5.00 11.21 -9.35
N CYS A 514 4.59 10.30 -8.47
CA CYS A 514 5.49 9.45 -7.71
C CYS A 514 6.34 8.51 -8.58
N ALA A 515 5.82 8.07 -9.72
CA ALA A 515 6.53 7.17 -10.63
C ALA A 515 7.62 7.90 -11.43
N LYS A 516 7.36 9.14 -11.88
CA LYS A 516 8.37 9.96 -12.56
C LYS A 516 9.53 10.27 -11.62
N MET A 517 9.26 10.61 -10.36
CA MET A 517 10.33 10.91 -9.40
C MET A 517 11.35 9.79 -9.31
N LEU A 518 10.91 8.54 -9.20
CA LEU A 518 11.83 7.40 -9.10
C LEU A 518 12.57 7.14 -10.41
N GLN A 519 11.87 7.23 -11.54
CA GLN A 519 12.42 6.89 -12.85
C GLN A 519 13.33 7.97 -13.44
N VAL A 520 12.87 9.21 -13.43
CA VAL A 520 13.51 10.35 -14.11
C VAL A 520 14.32 11.14 -13.11
N ASP A 521 13.65 11.70 -12.11
CA ASP A 521 14.29 12.64 -11.19
C ASP A 521 15.45 11.98 -10.45
N ILE A 522 15.33 10.69 -10.15
CA ILE A 522 16.38 9.94 -9.46
C ILE A 522 17.22 9.12 -10.45
N VAL A 523 16.65 8.11 -11.11
CA VAL A 523 17.46 7.16 -11.88
C VAL A 523 18.13 7.84 -13.07
N LYS A 524 17.40 8.61 -13.90
CA LYS A 524 18.04 9.29 -15.05
C LYS A 524 19.05 10.34 -14.61
N THR A 525 18.74 11.16 -13.61
CA THR A 525 19.67 12.17 -13.09
C THR A 525 20.95 11.53 -12.55
N LEU A 526 20.82 10.45 -11.78
CA LEU A 526 21.97 9.70 -11.25
C LEU A 526 22.85 9.21 -12.40
N ILE A 527 22.25 8.59 -13.40
CA ILE A 527 22.93 8.08 -14.60
C ILE A 527 23.69 9.20 -15.31
N TYR A 528 23.04 10.33 -15.57
CA TYR A 528 23.68 11.46 -16.24
C TYR A 528 24.90 11.98 -15.46
N ILE A 529 24.73 12.23 -14.16
CA ILE A 529 25.79 12.83 -13.31
C ILE A 529 26.98 11.87 -13.20
N THR A 530 26.71 10.61 -12.91
CA THR A 530 27.76 9.59 -12.67
C THR A 530 28.56 9.21 -13.91
N THR A 531 28.12 9.62 -15.10
CA THR A 531 28.74 9.18 -16.36
C THR A 531 29.32 10.29 -17.19
N THR A 532 28.88 11.53 -16.93
CA THR A 532 29.49 12.69 -17.55
C THR A 532 30.76 13.11 -16.80
N PHE A 533 30.99 12.62 -15.58
CA PHE A 533 32.07 13.13 -14.74
C PHE A 533 32.68 12.05 -13.84
N GLU A 534 34.01 11.94 -13.84
CA GLU A 534 34.76 11.04 -12.96
C GLU A 534 34.99 11.65 -11.56
N GLU A 535 35.09 12.97 -11.47
CA GLU A 535 35.25 13.72 -10.22
C GLU A 535 34.40 15.00 -10.27
N ILE A 536 33.31 15.08 -9.49
CA ILE A 536 32.50 16.30 -9.35
C ILE A 536 32.55 16.77 -7.90
N SER A 537 32.75 18.07 -7.69
CA SER A 537 32.55 18.70 -6.39
C SER A 537 31.07 18.75 -5.98
N ASP A 538 30.76 18.75 -4.69
CA ASP A 538 29.37 18.84 -4.20
C ASP A 538 28.60 20.05 -4.76
N GLU A 539 29.26 21.18 -4.98
CA GLU A 539 28.64 22.38 -5.55
C GLU A 539 28.27 22.21 -7.03
N GLU A 540 29.10 21.51 -7.79
CA GLU A 540 28.81 21.23 -9.20
C GLU A 540 27.73 20.16 -9.36
N ILE A 541 27.70 19.16 -8.46
CA ILE A 541 26.57 18.22 -8.34
C ILE A 541 25.26 18.99 -8.12
N LYS A 542 25.21 19.90 -7.14
CA LYS A 542 24.01 20.71 -6.86
C LYS A 542 23.58 21.55 -8.06
N LYS A 543 24.53 22.20 -8.73
CA LYS A 543 24.27 23.00 -9.94
C LYS A 543 23.67 22.12 -11.04
N LYS A 544 24.25 20.94 -11.29
CA LYS A 544 23.78 20.02 -12.33
C LYS A 544 22.44 19.39 -12.00
N ILE A 545 22.19 19.00 -10.77
CA ILE A 545 20.87 18.52 -10.31
C ILE A 545 19.81 19.61 -10.57
N THR A 546 20.13 20.87 -10.24
CA THR A 546 19.22 22.00 -10.47
C THR A 546 18.92 22.24 -11.94
N GLU A 547 19.95 22.12 -12.80
CA GLU A 547 19.81 22.21 -14.25
C GLU A 547 18.92 21.08 -14.78
N LEU A 548 19.24 19.82 -14.45
CA LEU A 548 18.60 18.62 -15.00
C LEU A 548 17.14 18.44 -14.58
N LEU A 549 16.81 18.63 -13.31
CA LEU A 549 15.46 18.38 -12.82
C LEU A 549 14.40 19.33 -13.41
N TYR A 550 14.82 20.42 -14.06
CA TYR A 550 13.91 21.43 -14.59
C TYR A 550 14.16 21.84 -16.05
N THR A 551 15.14 21.22 -16.72
CA THR A 551 15.27 21.29 -18.17
C THR A 551 14.29 20.31 -18.84
N PRO A 552 13.37 20.77 -19.71
CA PRO A 552 12.48 19.90 -20.48
C PRO A 552 13.24 18.83 -21.30
N GLU A 553 14.50 19.10 -21.62
CA GLU A 553 15.41 18.21 -22.35
C GLU A 553 15.59 16.85 -21.66
N MET A 554 15.52 16.76 -20.32
CA MET A 554 15.63 15.48 -19.58
C MET A 554 14.56 14.44 -19.97
N ASP A 555 13.37 14.90 -20.34
CA ASP A 555 12.31 14.02 -20.86
C ASP A 555 12.57 13.63 -22.33
N GLN A 556 13.37 14.40 -23.06
CA GLN A 556 13.78 14.15 -24.45
C GLN A 556 15.02 13.26 -24.57
N TYR A 557 15.82 13.12 -23.52
CA TYR A 557 16.88 12.10 -23.51
C TYR A 557 16.23 10.73 -23.59
N ASP A 558 16.24 10.21 -24.81
CA ASP A 558 15.80 8.87 -25.17
C ASP A 558 16.85 7.89 -24.66
N LEU A 559 16.82 7.71 -23.34
CA LEU A 559 17.54 6.63 -22.71
C LEU A 559 16.74 5.36 -22.95
N ASP A 560 16.67 4.92 -24.21
CA ASP A 560 16.13 3.62 -24.66
C ASP A 560 16.73 2.44 -23.87
N HIS A 561 17.81 2.71 -23.15
CA HIS A 561 18.56 1.77 -22.35
C HIS A 561 18.42 1.92 -20.84
N VAL A 562 17.72 2.95 -20.34
CA VAL A 562 17.30 2.99 -18.94
C VAL A 562 16.06 2.11 -18.80
N PRO A 563 16.05 1.14 -17.87
CA PRO A 563 14.89 0.30 -17.66
C PRO A 563 13.67 1.16 -17.42
N ASN A 564 12.72 1.07 -18.33
CA ASN A 564 11.47 1.78 -18.22
C ASN A 564 10.54 1.00 -17.29
N PHE A 565 10.49 1.37 -16.02
CA PHE A 565 9.66 0.70 -15.01
C PHE A 565 8.19 1.12 -15.06
N PHE A 566 7.90 2.36 -15.45
CA PHE A 566 6.58 2.96 -15.24
C PHE A 566 5.94 3.58 -16.49
N ARG A 567 6.70 3.87 -17.54
CA ARG A 567 6.19 4.58 -18.71
C ARG A 567 5.33 3.62 -19.54
N THR A 568 4.05 3.93 -19.59
CA THR A 568 3.04 3.22 -20.38
C THR A 568 2.30 4.22 -21.28
N THR A 569 1.47 3.72 -22.17
CA THR A 569 0.65 4.53 -23.06
C THR A 569 -0.76 4.66 -22.49
N LEU A 570 -1.40 5.78 -22.79
CA LEU A 570 -2.72 6.11 -22.24
C LEU A 570 -3.81 5.08 -22.55
N ASP A 571 -3.74 4.43 -23.71
CA ASP A 571 -4.64 3.36 -24.13
C ASP A 571 -4.57 2.10 -23.23
N LYS A 572 -3.42 1.88 -22.59
CA LYS A 572 -3.22 0.76 -21.65
C LYS A 572 -3.76 1.05 -20.25
N VAL A 573 -4.09 2.30 -19.95
CA VAL A 573 -4.62 2.67 -18.63
C VAL A 573 -6.14 2.65 -18.62
N ASN A 574 -6.71 2.13 -17.54
CA ASN A 574 -8.16 2.08 -17.31
C ASN A 574 -8.47 2.87 -16.04
N PRO A 575 -8.66 4.20 -16.12
CA PRO A 575 -9.03 4.97 -14.95
C PRO A 575 -10.40 4.53 -14.42
N GLU A 576 -10.60 4.58 -13.11
CA GLU A 576 -11.91 4.28 -12.51
C GLU A 576 -12.87 5.50 -12.57
N GLY A 577 -14.16 5.25 -12.32
CA GLY A 577 -15.17 6.31 -12.18
C GLY A 577 -15.52 7.04 -13.48
N ALA A 578 -15.83 8.33 -13.37
CA ALA A 578 -16.28 9.14 -14.51
C ALA A 578 -15.22 9.24 -15.62
N LEU A 579 -13.93 9.31 -15.25
CA LEU A 579 -12.83 9.33 -16.22
C LEU A 579 -12.76 8.00 -16.98
N GLY A 580 -13.00 6.87 -16.31
CA GLY A 580 -13.10 5.55 -16.92
C GLY A 580 -14.16 5.46 -18.00
N ILE A 581 -15.33 6.07 -17.79
CA ILE A 581 -16.40 6.13 -18.78
C ILE A 581 -15.96 6.94 -20.00
N VAL A 582 -15.37 8.13 -19.79
CA VAL A 582 -14.86 8.97 -20.87
C VAL A 582 -13.80 8.22 -21.68
N PHE A 583 -12.85 7.58 -21.01
CA PHE A 583 -11.79 6.81 -21.66
C PHE A 583 -12.35 5.60 -22.41
N THR A 584 -13.34 4.92 -21.85
CA THR A 584 -14.00 3.79 -22.54
C THR A 584 -14.71 4.27 -23.81
N LEU A 585 -15.33 5.45 -23.79
CA LEU A 585 -15.93 6.04 -24.99
C LEU A 585 -14.88 6.42 -26.03
N ILE A 586 -13.79 7.06 -25.60
CA ILE A 586 -12.66 7.40 -26.47
C ILE A 586 -12.08 6.14 -27.12
N LYS A 587 -11.87 5.06 -26.35
CA LYS A 587 -11.34 3.78 -26.84
C LYS A 587 -12.26 3.09 -27.85
N LYS A 588 -13.56 3.43 -27.89
CA LYS A 588 -14.52 2.94 -28.90
C LYS A 588 -14.49 3.75 -30.20
N CYS A 589 -13.91 4.96 -30.19
CA CYS A 589 -13.70 5.74 -31.40
C CYS A 589 -12.57 5.15 -32.25
N PHE A 590 -12.53 5.54 -33.53
CA PHE A 590 -11.45 5.14 -34.43
C PHE A 590 -10.09 5.49 -33.83
N TYR A 591 -9.12 4.58 -33.98
CA TYR A 591 -7.79 4.69 -33.39
C TYR A 591 -7.15 6.07 -33.64
N TRP A 592 -7.30 6.63 -34.85
CA TRP A 592 -6.78 7.95 -35.23
C TRP A 592 -7.45 9.14 -34.56
N MET A 593 -8.69 8.99 -34.05
CA MET A 593 -9.40 10.05 -33.33
C MET A 593 -9.05 10.08 -31.85
N GLN A 594 -8.63 8.95 -31.28
CA GLN A 594 -8.48 8.81 -29.83
C GLN A 594 -7.55 9.88 -29.23
N PRO A 595 -6.38 10.18 -29.81
CA PRO A 595 -5.49 11.21 -29.25
C PRO A 595 -6.08 12.62 -29.25
N TYR A 596 -6.81 12.99 -30.31
CA TYR A 596 -7.48 14.28 -30.40
C TYR A 596 -8.57 14.41 -29.33
N LEU A 597 -9.34 13.34 -29.11
CA LEU A 597 -10.39 13.32 -28.10
C LEU A 597 -9.82 13.37 -26.68
N VAL A 598 -8.71 12.69 -26.42
CA VAL A 598 -7.96 12.80 -25.16
C VAL A 598 -7.48 14.23 -24.95
N SER A 599 -6.79 14.78 -25.95
CA SER A 599 -6.23 16.13 -25.90
C SER A 599 -7.33 17.17 -25.66
N LEU A 600 -8.45 17.06 -26.37
CA LEU A 600 -9.63 17.91 -26.19
C LEU A 600 -10.22 17.76 -24.78
N THR A 601 -10.31 16.54 -24.27
CA THR A 601 -10.78 16.27 -22.91
C THR A 601 -9.88 16.97 -21.89
N TYR A 602 -8.56 16.86 -22.04
CA TYR A 602 -7.59 17.46 -21.11
C TYR A 602 -7.59 18.98 -21.21
N LEU A 603 -7.74 19.53 -22.41
CA LEU A 603 -8.00 20.95 -22.63
C LEU A 603 -9.23 21.36 -21.82
N ILE A 604 -10.39 20.73 -22.00
CA ILE A 604 -11.62 21.09 -21.27
C ILE A 604 -11.43 21.06 -19.74
N ILE A 605 -10.66 20.10 -19.21
CA ILE A 605 -10.41 19.96 -17.76
C ILE A 605 -9.37 21.00 -17.25
N GLY A 606 -8.64 21.66 -18.15
CA GLY A 606 -7.80 22.81 -17.85
C GLY A 606 -6.31 22.50 -17.83
N VAL A 607 -5.82 21.64 -18.72
CA VAL A 607 -4.41 21.26 -18.84
C VAL A 607 -3.43 22.43 -18.99
N TRP A 608 -3.88 23.55 -19.57
CA TRP A 608 -3.05 24.75 -19.72
C TRP A 608 -2.69 25.43 -18.39
N ARG A 609 -3.38 25.04 -17.31
CA ARG A 609 -3.13 25.56 -15.96
C ARG A 609 -1.87 24.91 -15.40
N GLY A 610 -0.76 25.63 -15.54
CA GLY A 610 0.51 25.29 -14.89
C GLY A 610 0.73 26.02 -13.57
N MET A 611 1.79 25.63 -12.87
CA MET A 611 2.36 26.35 -11.73
C MET A 611 3.73 26.89 -12.11
N THR A 612 4.08 28.08 -11.64
CA THR A 612 5.41 28.67 -11.83
C THR A 612 6.15 28.72 -10.51
N PHE A 613 7.36 28.18 -10.48
CA PHE A 613 8.23 28.12 -9.33
C PHE A 613 9.49 28.97 -9.58
N GLN A 614 10.07 29.52 -8.52
CA GLN A 614 11.37 30.21 -8.58
C GLN A 614 12.45 29.29 -8.04
N ILE A 615 13.28 28.74 -8.94
CA ILE A 615 14.28 27.71 -8.62
C ILE A 615 15.61 28.16 -9.18
N GLY A 616 16.63 28.30 -8.31
CA GLY A 616 17.94 28.81 -8.71
C GLY A 616 17.91 30.19 -9.39
N GLY A 617 16.95 31.06 -9.02
CA GLY A 617 16.75 32.38 -9.64
C GLY A 617 16.06 32.36 -11.01
N ARG A 618 15.63 31.19 -11.50
CA ARG A 618 14.87 31.05 -12.76
C ARG A 618 13.40 30.72 -12.48
N ALA A 619 12.52 31.31 -13.29
CA ALA A 619 11.10 30.99 -13.28
C ALA A 619 10.84 29.71 -14.09
N VAL A 620 10.54 28.61 -13.41
CA VAL A 620 10.21 27.32 -14.03
C VAL A 620 8.70 27.14 -14.01
N LYS A 621 8.06 27.06 -15.19
CA LYS A 621 6.63 26.76 -15.30
C LYS A 621 6.41 25.27 -15.58
N LEU A 622 5.90 24.55 -14.58
CA LEU A 622 5.40 23.19 -14.73
C LEU A 622 3.96 23.22 -15.23
N SER A 623 3.68 22.53 -16.31
CA SER A 623 2.35 22.37 -16.88
C SER A 623 2.33 21.09 -17.67
N HIS A 624 1.24 20.35 -17.62
CA HIS A 624 1.07 19.15 -18.42
C HIS A 624 1.30 19.44 -19.91
N MET A 625 0.84 20.59 -20.45
CA MET A 625 1.10 20.99 -21.85
C MET A 625 2.58 21.11 -22.24
N ARG A 626 3.49 21.26 -21.26
CA ARG A 626 4.95 21.35 -21.49
C ARG A 626 5.65 20.00 -21.30
N SER A 627 4.95 19.00 -20.80
CA SER A 627 5.52 17.66 -20.66
C SER A 627 5.73 17.04 -22.03
N SER A 628 6.73 16.17 -22.15
CA SER A 628 7.07 15.50 -23.40
C SER A 628 5.89 14.75 -24.03
N CYS A 629 4.95 14.27 -23.22
CA CYS A 629 3.77 13.56 -23.71
C CYS A 629 2.81 14.43 -24.53
N TRP A 630 2.98 15.77 -24.57
CA TRP A 630 2.19 16.67 -25.41
C TRP A 630 2.88 17.10 -26.69
N HIS A 631 4.21 17.11 -26.69
CA HIS A 631 5.02 17.71 -27.75
C HIS A 631 5.56 16.68 -28.75
N ASP A 632 5.47 15.39 -28.45
CA ASP A 632 6.05 14.33 -29.27
C ASP A 632 5.38 14.14 -30.65
N GLY A 633 4.30 14.88 -30.97
CA GLY A 633 3.69 15.04 -32.32
C GLY A 633 3.05 13.77 -32.89
N SER A 634 3.60 12.61 -32.58
CA SER A 634 3.02 11.29 -32.67
C SER A 634 2.06 11.11 -31.50
N SER A 635 0.88 11.70 -31.66
CA SER A 635 -0.27 11.64 -30.75
C SER A 635 -0.63 10.24 -30.21
N TYR A 636 -0.02 9.18 -30.74
CA TYR A 636 -0.15 7.79 -30.30
C TYR A 636 0.78 7.38 -29.14
N LYS A 637 1.81 8.16 -28.82
CA LYS A 637 2.75 7.83 -27.74
C LYS A 637 2.62 8.80 -26.56
N HIS A 638 1.40 9.23 -26.22
CA HIS A 638 1.12 9.88 -24.93
C HIS A 638 1.58 8.99 -23.77
N SER A 639 2.85 9.15 -23.44
CA SER A 639 3.55 8.27 -22.54
C SER A 639 3.46 8.88 -21.17
N LEU A 640 2.88 8.14 -20.24
CA LEU A 640 2.66 8.58 -18.88
C LEU A 640 3.36 7.62 -17.92
N TYR A 641 3.65 8.09 -16.71
CA TYR A 641 4.25 7.28 -15.66
C TYR A 641 3.15 6.66 -14.80
N HIS A 642 3.00 5.34 -14.84
CA HIS A 642 1.99 4.60 -14.08
C HIS A 642 2.64 3.54 -13.18
N PRO A 643 2.51 3.63 -11.84
CA PRO A 643 3.08 2.64 -10.93
C PRO A 643 2.66 1.20 -11.23
N GLY A 644 1.38 1.00 -11.57
CA GLY A 644 0.87 -0.33 -11.92
C GLY A 644 1.53 -0.97 -13.16
N TYR A 645 2.20 -0.21 -14.03
CA TYR A 645 2.81 -0.79 -15.23
C TYR A 645 4.00 -1.69 -14.88
N MET A 646 4.72 -1.35 -13.81
CA MET A 646 5.80 -2.18 -13.26
C MET A 646 5.29 -3.57 -12.85
N HIS A 647 4.10 -3.63 -12.25
CA HIS A 647 3.46 -4.91 -11.93
C HIS A 647 3.16 -5.71 -13.19
N GLN A 648 2.58 -5.07 -14.21
CA GLN A 648 2.28 -5.73 -15.47
C GLN A 648 3.55 -6.30 -16.11
N GLN A 649 4.65 -5.55 -16.12
CA GLN A 649 5.94 -6.04 -16.62
C GLN A 649 6.45 -7.26 -15.85
N GLN A 650 6.30 -7.29 -14.52
CA GLN A 650 6.70 -8.45 -13.72
C GLN A 650 5.79 -9.66 -13.93
N GLU A 651 4.48 -9.44 -14.06
CA GLU A 651 3.52 -10.48 -14.40
C GLU A 651 3.85 -11.09 -15.77
N ASP A 652 4.13 -10.25 -16.78
CA ASP A 652 4.53 -10.68 -18.13
C ASP A 652 5.86 -11.46 -18.12
N LYS A 653 6.85 -11.00 -17.34
CA LYS A 653 8.12 -11.73 -17.11
C LYS A 653 7.88 -13.08 -16.43
N GLY A 654 7.05 -13.11 -15.39
CA GLY A 654 6.71 -14.32 -14.62
C GLY A 654 5.98 -15.36 -15.46
N ILE A 655 4.98 -14.94 -16.24
CA ILE A 655 4.28 -15.79 -17.22
C ILE A 655 5.27 -16.33 -18.25
N THR A 656 6.21 -15.51 -18.72
CA THR A 656 7.25 -15.95 -19.66
C THR A 656 8.17 -17.01 -19.03
N LEU A 657 8.58 -16.84 -17.77
CA LEU A 657 9.39 -17.83 -17.05
C LEU A 657 8.64 -19.14 -16.80
N LEU A 658 7.36 -19.05 -16.41
CA LEU A 658 6.49 -20.23 -16.23
C LEU A 658 6.24 -20.95 -17.55
N ARG A 659 5.96 -20.24 -18.64
CA ARG A 659 5.83 -20.82 -19.99
C ARG A 659 7.13 -21.50 -20.41
N ARG A 660 8.30 -20.87 -20.21
CA ARG A 660 9.60 -21.52 -20.47
C ARG A 660 9.81 -22.77 -19.61
N LYS A 661 9.47 -22.75 -18.32
CA LYS A 661 9.53 -23.96 -17.46
C LYS A 661 8.57 -25.05 -17.94
N LEU A 662 7.35 -24.70 -18.34
CA LEU A 662 6.36 -25.65 -18.86
C LEU A 662 6.74 -26.21 -20.23
N ASP A 663 7.32 -25.39 -21.11
CA ASP A 663 7.82 -25.82 -22.42
C ASP A 663 9.09 -26.70 -22.30
N LEU A 664 9.91 -26.48 -21.27
CA LEU A 664 11.01 -27.39 -20.89
C LEU A 664 10.50 -28.71 -20.29
N ILE A 665 9.32 -28.71 -19.64
CA ILE A 665 8.65 -29.91 -19.13
C ILE A 665 7.95 -30.68 -20.26
N LYS A 666 7.59 -30.02 -21.37
CA LYS A 666 7.08 -30.67 -22.61
C LYS A 666 8.18 -31.37 -23.44
N LEU A 667 9.17 -31.96 -22.78
CA LEU A 667 10.00 -33.04 -23.34
C LEU A 667 9.26 -34.40 -23.14
N PRO A 668 9.52 -35.42 -23.97
CA PRO A 668 8.52 -36.37 -24.48
C PRO A 668 8.12 -37.50 -23.51
N PHE A 669 7.67 -37.17 -22.30
CA PHE A 669 7.15 -38.15 -21.33
C PHE A 669 5.63 -38.17 -21.21
N TYR A 670 4.92 -37.42 -22.04
CA TYR A 670 3.46 -37.54 -22.19
C TYR A 670 3.10 -37.79 -23.66
N LYS A 671 3.48 -38.98 -24.13
CA LYS A 671 2.76 -39.74 -25.13
C LYS A 671 2.50 -41.11 -24.50
N ASP A 672 1.47 -41.18 -23.67
CA ASP A 672 0.60 -42.34 -23.44
C ASP A 672 -0.62 -41.88 -22.62
#